data_AF-A0A972E1Y4-F1
#
_entry.id   AF-A0A972E1Y4-F1
#
_cell.length_a   1.000
_cell.length_b   1.000
_cell.length_c   1.000
_cell.angle_alpha   90.00
_cell.angle_beta   90.00
_cell.angle_gamma   90.00
#
_symmetry.space_group_name_H-M   'P 1'
#
loop_
_entity.id
_entity.type
_entity.pdbx_description
1 polymer ?
#
loop_
_entity_poly.entity_id
_entity_poly.type
_entity_poly.pdbx_seq_one_letter_code
_entity_poly.pdbx_strand_id
1 'polypeptide(L)'
;GDGNIAGLDPELARRIAAELGMQIEFYDMKFSALINALESGKTDVIIANMVRTEERAQKVDFSESYFLNPNVFMIKKPENKNDLIMTVPEDVNGKTVGVLLGSVQDTYIAEHYPRAKVLQYNTISDLEIALKSGKIDAVMYNHEILMELVRSDTSLGVLGSKIFTIPIGIGFNKNNTSLCAQFNRFLEEIKSSGIHADMVTRWMDQGIHEMPKIENDGRNGSLVVGIVSDKGLPFTTVKNNQLIGFDIEMAERFAAHLGKKPVFSDLEFGNLIAAVSTGKIDLIAASMFITEERAKQTLFSDAYYDMGASFIALKKNLAAYDTPKAPAEEKNFFERLSNSFYINIVLEDRYLLILSGLRTTLAISVLACLFGTLLGAAVCWLRMSKNALLRGIGKAYITVIRGTPVLVLLMLIFYVVFASVNIDPVLVAVIAFGMNFGAYVSEMFRTSIESIDKGQKEAGLAGGFTKIQTFRYIILPQALKNVLPVYKGEFISLVKMTSIVGYIAVQDLTKASDIIRSRTFDAFFPLIMVAVLYFCLSGILIQILSLIEVQVDPKARRKASAMFSNKTGKRGLHRLKLFVYFGLLAGIVLAAVIAPMLSNLGATGAGGPILSVADLEGRRVCVITGTTGDFTMKKLYKNVKYLDMVYIADAVLAMKKNKADAFVFDKNSLKYVLLRNEEFMLLPDRIDRVDIAIPIKKGNVMVKNEINGIIRQLQEEGTLAEMYSKWFEENWGTPPPLPVLKTQGTNGVLKMGTCSLTEPFAFVYNKQLAGHDIELGYRIAHALDKKLEITDMTFEAMIPALESGRIDIAIANYYLIEDEAAQIDFSIPYMKTEISAMVRRNQE
;
A
#
# COMPACT_ATOMS: atom_id res chain seq x y z
N GLY A 1 5.40 37.59 28.69
CA GLY A 1 6.25 38.52 27.93
C GLY A 1 7.26 39.10 28.89
N ASP A 2 7.01 40.31 29.38
CA ASP A 2 7.38 40.74 30.74
C ASP A 2 8.87 40.96 31.04
N GLY A 3 9.77 40.78 30.07
CA GLY A 3 11.23 40.94 30.26
C GLY A 3 11.92 39.76 30.98
N ASN A 4 11.14 38.75 31.39
CA ASN A 4 11.69 37.48 31.88
C ASN A 4 12.34 36.71 30.71
N ILE A 5 13.57 36.23 30.89
CA ILE A 5 14.23 35.39 29.87
C ILE A 5 13.37 34.14 29.63
N ALA A 6 12.99 33.89 28.38
CA ALA A 6 11.99 32.89 28.03
C ALA A 6 12.42 32.05 26.82
N GLY A 7 12.00 30.77 26.81
CA GLY A 7 12.47 29.73 25.91
C GLY A 7 12.45 28.38 26.63
N LEU A 8 12.85 27.30 25.98
CA LEU A 8 12.92 25.97 26.62
C LEU A 8 13.86 26.00 27.84
N ASP A 9 15.06 26.56 27.66
CA ASP A 9 16.14 26.52 28.63
C ASP A 9 15.87 27.36 29.89
N PRO A 10 15.41 28.64 29.82
CA PRO A 10 15.06 29.41 31.02
C PRO A 10 13.82 28.87 31.73
N GLU A 11 12.93 28.19 31.00
CA GLU A 11 11.71 27.60 31.56
C GLU A 11 12.01 26.28 32.28
N LEU A 12 12.92 25.46 31.74
CA LEU A 12 13.52 24.33 32.43
C LEU A 12 14.27 24.79 33.69
N ALA A 13 15.10 25.83 33.58
CA ALA A 13 15.86 26.39 34.70
C ALA A 13 14.96 26.89 35.84
N ARG A 14 13.88 27.63 35.53
CA ARG A 14 12.89 28.08 36.53
C ARG A 14 12.19 26.91 37.24
N ARG A 15 11.89 25.82 36.51
CA ARG A 15 11.24 24.63 37.08
C ARG A 15 12.17 23.87 38.03
N ILE A 16 13.44 23.71 37.66
CA ILE A 16 14.47 23.11 38.51
C ILE A 16 14.65 23.91 39.80
N ALA A 17 14.79 25.24 39.71
CA ALA A 17 14.97 26.10 40.88
C ALA A 17 13.75 26.07 41.82
N ALA A 18 12.53 26.09 41.27
CA ALA A 18 11.30 26.02 42.06
C ALA A 18 11.16 24.69 42.84
N GLU A 19 11.48 23.56 42.22
CA GLU A 19 11.43 22.23 42.87
C GLU A 19 12.48 22.10 43.99
N LEU A 20 13.65 22.73 43.82
CA LEU A 20 14.72 22.80 44.83
C LEU A 20 14.47 23.86 45.92
N GLY A 21 13.38 24.64 45.82
CA GLY A 21 13.07 25.71 46.78
C GLY A 21 14.00 26.93 46.71
N MET A 22 14.72 27.11 45.61
CA MET A 22 15.73 28.15 45.41
C MET A 22 15.21 29.28 44.53
N GLN A 23 15.75 30.50 44.71
CA GLN A 23 15.53 31.60 43.77
C GLN A 23 16.54 31.52 42.63
N ILE A 24 16.09 31.74 41.40
CA ILE A 24 16.93 31.72 40.20
C ILE A 24 17.22 33.15 39.74
N GLU A 25 18.51 33.45 39.56
CA GLU A 25 19.02 34.66 38.94
C GLU A 25 19.68 34.29 37.61
N PHE A 26 19.41 35.04 36.54
CA PHE A 26 19.90 34.74 35.21
C PHE A 26 21.06 35.66 34.83
N TYR A 27 22.22 35.07 34.54
CA TYR A 27 23.41 35.78 34.10
C TYR A 27 23.63 35.61 32.60
N ASP A 28 23.17 36.58 31.81
CA ASP A 28 23.45 36.62 30.37
C ASP A 28 24.95 36.85 30.10
N MET A 29 25.55 35.98 29.27
CA MET A 29 26.94 36.09 28.85
C MET A 29 27.22 35.23 27.61
N LYS A 30 28.32 35.56 26.91
CA LYS A 30 28.70 34.90 25.66
C LYS A 30 28.96 33.40 25.85
N PHE A 31 28.44 32.59 24.94
CA PHE A 31 28.47 31.12 24.99
C PHE A 31 29.88 30.52 25.24
N SER A 32 30.92 31.11 24.64
CA SER A 32 32.31 30.69 24.83
C SER A 32 32.91 30.99 26.20
N ALA A 33 32.25 31.83 27.01
CA ALA A 33 32.66 32.15 28.38
C ALA A 33 31.89 31.34 29.44
N LEU A 34 30.82 30.63 29.06
CA LEU A 34 29.95 29.90 29.99
C LEU A 34 30.70 28.84 30.80
N ILE A 35 31.51 28.01 30.15
CA ILE A 35 32.31 26.97 30.83
C ILE A 35 33.26 27.63 31.85
N ASN A 36 34.04 28.63 31.43
CA ASN A 36 34.93 29.37 32.32
C ASN A 36 34.19 30.11 33.45
N ALA A 37 32.92 30.49 33.26
CA ALA A 37 32.10 31.13 34.29
C ALA A 37 31.59 30.12 35.33
N LEU A 38 31.28 28.90 34.91
CA LEU A 38 30.99 27.77 35.80
C LEU A 38 32.25 27.32 36.55
N GLU A 39 33.38 27.13 35.86
CA GLU A 39 34.68 26.79 36.46
C GLU A 39 35.19 27.85 37.47
N SER A 40 34.86 29.13 37.26
CA SER A 40 35.21 30.22 38.18
C SER A 40 34.17 30.51 39.27
N GLY A 41 33.10 29.71 39.37
CA GLY A 41 32.06 29.87 40.39
C GLY A 41 31.24 31.17 40.25
N LYS A 42 31.17 31.74 39.04
CA LYS A 42 30.37 32.94 38.74
C LYS A 42 28.92 32.60 38.40
N THR A 43 28.64 31.36 38.03
CA THR A 43 27.30 30.81 37.74
C THR A 43 27.25 29.34 38.14
N ASP A 44 26.21 28.92 38.86
CA ASP A 44 26.14 27.57 39.42
C ASP A 44 25.71 26.48 38.42
N VAL A 45 25.09 26.84 37.29
CA VAL A 45 24.67 25.91 36.22
C VAL A 45 24.60 26.61 34.86
N ILE A 46 24.85 25.85 33.78
CA ILE A 46 24.68 26.31 32.39
C ILE A 46 23.50 25.58 31.75
N ILE A 47 22.44 26.31 31.40
CA ILE A 47 21.32 25.80 30.59
C ILE A 47 21.14 26.77 29.42
N ALA A 48 21.76 26.42 28.29
CA ALA A 48 21.96 27.29 27.11
C ALA A 48 22.24 26.47 25.83
N ASN A 49 21.55 25.34 25.67
CA ASN A 49 21.66 24.35 24.59
C ASN A 49 23.11 23.94 24.25
N MET A 50 23.92 23.71 25.29
CA MET A 50 25.34 23.43 25.13
C MET A 50 25.60 21.97 24.74
N VAL A 51 26.06 21.76 23.51
CA VAL A 51 26.48 20.44 23.01
C VAL A 51 27.65 19.90 23.84
N ARG A 52 27.45 18.74 24.48
CA ARG A 52 28.50 17.94 25.12
C ARG A 52 29.50 17.47 24.07
N THR A 53 30.78 17.74 24.31
CA THR A 53 31.90 17.14 23.57
C THR A 53 32.90 16.58 24.58
N GLU A 54 33.71 15.59 24.19
CA GLU A 54 34.68 14.96 25.10
C GLU A 54 35.74 15.93 25.65
N GLU A 55 36.03 17.03 24.95
CA GLU A 55 36.92 18.10 25.43
C GLU A 55 36.26 19.01 26.48
N ARG A 56 34.92 19.15 26.44
CA ARG A 56 34.15 19.95 27.41
C ARG A 56 33.79 19.12 28.65
N ALA A 57 33.46 17.84 28.46
CA ALA A 57 33.15 16.89 29.53
C ALA A 57 34.37 16.50 30.40
N GLN A 58 35.57 17.01 30.09
CA GLN A 58 36.76 16.95 30.94
C GLN A 58 36.93 18.19 31.85
N LYS A 59 36.11 19.22 31.66
CA LYS A 59 36.22 20.54 32.32
C LYS A 59 35.01 20.85 33.20
N VAL A 60 33.81 20.50 32.72
CA VAL A 60 32.54 20.64 33.45
C VAL A 60 31.67 19.41 33.22
N ASP A 61 30.91 19.01 34.25
CA ASP A 61 29.91 17.95 34.15
C ASP A 61 28.68 18.41 33.36
N PHE A 62 28.04 17.46 32.65
CA PHE A 62 26.88 17.71 31.80
C PHE A 62 25.66 16.92 32.29
N SER A 63 24.47 17.53 32.15
CA SER A 63 23.20 16.80 32.21
C SER A 63 22.96 15.97 30.95
N GLU A 64 21.86 15.22 30.91
CA GLU A 64 21.30 14.71 29.65
C GLU A 64 20.77 15.88 28.77
N SER A 65 20.54 15.60 27.48
CA SER A 65 20.38 16.60 26.39
C SER A 65 18.92 16.95 26.05
N TYR A 66 18.67 18.10 25.36
CA TYR A 66 17.31 18.67 25.25
C TYR A 66 16.74 19.28 23.92
N PHE A 67 17.44 19.63 22.81
CA PHE A 67 16.76 20.26 21.62
C PHE A 67 17.43 20.30 20.19
N LEU A 68 16.70 20.07 19.04
CA LEU A 68 17.23 19.75 17.67
C LEU A 68 16.27 19.87 16.38
N ASN A 69 16.66 20.41 15.17
CA ASN A 69 15.96 20.39 13.80
C ASN A 69 16.84 20.90 12.54
N PRO A 70 16.66 20.65 11.17
CA PRO A 70 17.65 20.20 10.06
C PRO A 70 18.35 21.03 8.87
N ASN A 71 19.36 20.40 8.17
CA ASN A 71 19.90 20.53 6.75
C ASN A 71 19.82 19.19 5.93
N VAL A 72 19.88 19.20 4.58
CA VAL A 72 19.73 18.01 3.68
C VAL A 72 20.40 18.11 2.28
N PHE A 73 20.34 17.06 1.45
CA PHE A 73 20.58 17.11 0.00
C PHE A 73 19.25 17.25 -0.78
N MET A 74 19.27 17.88 -1.96
CA MET A 74 18.26 17.74 -3.01
C MET A 74 18.86 17.00 -4.20
N ILE A 75 18.06 16.12 -4.80
CA ILE A 75 18.33 15.45 -6.06
C ILE A 75 17.18 15.74 -7.03
N LYS A 76 17.41 15.56 -8.33
CA LYS A 76 16.27 15.37 -9.25
C LYS A 76 15.52 14.15 -8.73
N LYS A 77 14.19 14.21 -8.54
CA LYS A 77 13.45 12.95 -8.45
C LYS A 77 13.63 12.28 -9.80
N PRO A 78 14.16 11.06 -9.84
CA PRO A 78 14.29 10.36 -11.11
C PRO A 78 12.89 10.12 -11.68
N GLU A 79 12.72 10.31 -12.98
CA GLU A 79 11.40 10.23 -13.64
C GLU A 79 10.82 8.81 -13.56
N ASN A 80 11.69 7.81 -13.37
CA ASN A 80 11.38 6.65 -12.54
C ASN A 80 12.37 6.57 -11.39
N LYS A 81 11.90 6.58 -10.14
CA LYS A 81 12.22 5.60 -9.08
C LYS A 81 13.60 4.92 -9.05
N ASN A 82 13.99 4.19 -10.12
CA ASN A 82 15.25 3.44 -10.21
C ASN A 82 16.48 4.31 -10.42
N ASP A 83 16.33 5.48 -11.05
CA ASP A 83 17.46 6.37 -11.27
C ASP A 83 17.78 7.17 -9.98
N LEU A 84 17.37 6.63 -8.81
CA LEU A 84 17.84 7.00 -7.47
C LEU A 84 19.31 6.58 -7.33
N ILE A 85 20.14 7.33 -8.05
CA ILE A 85 21.60 7.23 -8.06
C ILE A 85 22.19 7.46 -6.65
N MET A 86 21.42 8.08 -5.75
CA MET A 86 21.71 8.26 -4.32
C MET A 86 20.43 8.03 -3.50
N THR A 87 20.56 7.36 -2.36
CA THR A 87 19.47 6.98 -1.43
C THR A 87 19.75 7.36 0.03
N VAL A 88 21.03 7.46 0.41
CA VAL A 88 21.51 8.08 1.66
C VAL A 88 22.50 9.21 1.34
N PRO A 89 22.75 10.16 2.29
CA PRO A 89 23.71 11.25 2.08
C PRO A 89 25.11 10.81 1.66
N GLU A 90 25.53 9.60 2.04
CA GLU A 90 26.88 9.06 1.78
C GLU A 90 27.09 8.64 0.31
N ASP A 91 26.00 8.39 -0.43
CA ASP A 91 26.01 7.93 -1.83
C ASP A 91 26.53 9.00 -2.81
N VAL A 92 26.69 10.26 -2.36
CA VAL A 92 27.28 11.34 -3.16
C VAL A 92 28.78 11.13 -3.43
N ASN A 93 29.43 10.22 -2.71
CA ASN A 93 30.81 9.81 -2.99
C ASN A 93 30.91 9.16 -4.38
N GLY A 94 31.76 9.70 -5.25
CA GLY A 94 31.87 9.27 -6.65
C GLY A 94 30.82 9.88 -7.59
N LYS A 95 30.01 10.82 -7.09
CA LYS A 95 29.02 11.58 -7.86
C LYS A 95 29.42 13.04 -7.99
N THR A 96 28.82 13.71 -8.96
CA THR A 96 29.10 15.09 -9.35
C THR A 96 28.18 16.02 -8.59
N VAL A 97 28.58 16.46 -7.40
CA VAL A 97 27.71 17.31 -6.57
C VAL A 97 27.84 18.76 -7.00
N GLY A 98 26.72 19.37 -7.37
CA GLY A 98 26.61 20.80 -7.49
C GLY A 98 26.55 21.45 -6.12
N VAL A 99 27.50 22.31 -5.85
CA VAL A 99 27.45 23.24 -4.73
C VAL A 99 27.41 24.65 -5.28
N LEU A 100 26.74 25.53 -4.54
CA LEU A 100 26.82 26.96 -4.79
C LEU A 100 28.29 27.37 -4.57
N LEU A 101 28.98 27.91 -5.57
CA LEU A 101 30.43 28.10 -5.56
C LEU A 101 30.90 28.97 -4.39
N GLY A 102 31.89 28.45 -3.66
CA GLY A 102 32.38 29.00 -2.41
C GLY A 102 31.30 28.92 -1.35
N SER A 103 30.85 27.71 -0.96
CA SER A 103 29.83 27.45 0.08
C SER A 103 30.27 26.58 1.24
N VAL A 104 29.42 26.48 2.27
CA VAL A 104 29.64 25.54 3.39
C VAL A 104 29.57 24.09 2.91
N GLN A 105 28.73 23.83 1.90
CA GLN A 105 28.63 22.53 1.27
C GLN A 105 29.87 22.21 0.42
N ASP A 106 30.46 23.22 -0.23
CA ASP A 106 31.76 23.14 -0.91
C ASP A 106 32.82 22.57 0.06
N THR A 107 33.04 23.25 1.20
CA THR A 107 33.99 22.83 2.24
C THR A 107 33.62 21.47 2.83
N TYR A 108 32.37 21.30 3.25
CA TYR A 108 31.91 20.11 3.98
C TYR A 108 31.96 18.85 3.12
N ILE A 109 31.62 18.93 1.83
CA ILE A 109 31.73 17.80 0.90
C ILE A 109 33.20 17.47 0.63
N ALA A 110 34.07 18.47 0.49
CA ALA A 110 35.51 18.23 0.32
C ALA A 110 36.13 17.51 1.53
N GLU A 111 35.68 17.79 2.75
CA GLU A 111 36.15 17.16 3.99
C GLU A 111 35.50 15.80 4.29
N HIS A 112 34.17 15.70 4.18
CA HIS A 112 33.40 14.55 4.69
C HIS A 112 33.01 13.55 3.58
N TYR A 113 32.97 13.99 2.33
CA TYR A 113 32.69 13.14 1.16
C TYR A 113 33.80 13.27 0.10
N PRO A 114 35.09 13.07 0.43
CA PRO A 114 36.26 13.41 -0.40
C PRO A 114 36.42 12.61 -1.70
N ARG A 115 35.48 11.71 -2.03
CA ARG A 115 35.40 11.03 -3.34
C ARG A 115 34.31 11.63 -4.25
N ALA A 116 33.50 12.54 -3.75
CA ALA A 116 32.56 13.32 -4.55
C ALA A 116 33.33 14.29 -5.46
N LYS A 117 32.87 14.43 -6.71
CA LYS A 117 33.42 15.40 -7.66
C LYS A 117 32.62 16.69 -7.55
N VAL A 118 33.06 17.60 -6.68
CA VAL A 118 32.42 18.90 -6.53
C VAL A 118 32.47 19.66 -7.86
N LEU A 119 31.31 20.11 -8.34
CA LEU A 119 31.22 21.15 -9.35
C LEU A 119 30.63 22.41 -8.73
N GLN A 120 31.34 23.50 -8.96
CA GLN A 120 31.07 24.81 -8.40
C GLN A 120 30.15 25.56 -9.35
N TYR A 121 28.90 25.73 -8.90
CA TYR A 121 27.79 26.29 -9.66
C TYR A 121 27.32 27.62 -9.12
N ASN A 122 26.47 28.23 -9.93
CA ASN A 122 26.12 29.60 -9.76
C ASN A 122 24.64 29.77 -9.35
N THR A 123 23.73 30.41 -10.11
CA THR A 123 22.35 30.67 -9.61
C THR A 123 21.69 29.37 -9.09
N ILE A 124 20.66 29.47 -8.25
CA ILE A 124 20.04 28.24 -7.75
C ILE A 124 19.27 27.53 -8.86
N SER A 125 18.73 28.24 -9.86
CA SER A 125 18.33 27.56 -11.09
C SER A 125 19.49 27.22 -12.03
N ASP A 126 20.71 27.75 -11.94
CA ASP A 126 21.87 27.10 -12.59
C ASP A 126 22.13 25.72 -11.96
N LEU A 127 22.05 25.60 -10.63
CA LEU A 127 22.07 24.32 -9.92
C LEU A 127 20.88 23.45 -10.33
N GLU A 128 19.65 23.98 -10.31
CA GLU A 128 18.42 23.23 -10.59
C GLU A 128 18.33 22.80 -12.06
N ILE A 129 18.74 23.66 -13.00
CA ILE A 129 18.81 23.36 -14.44
C ILE A 129 19.94 22.37 -14.70
N ALA A 130 21.11 22.52 -14.07
CA ALA A 130 22.20 21.55 -14.21
C ALA A 130 21.84 20.18 -13.60
N LEU A 131 21.05 20.16 -12.52
CA LEU A 131 20.50 18.94 -11.91
C LEU A 131 19.43 18.31 -12.80
N LYS A 132 18.49 19.12 -13.32
CA LYS A 132 17.45 18.68 -14.28
C LYS A 132 18.04 18.19 -15.60
N SER A 133 19.17 18.75 -16.04
CA SER A 133 19.89 18.39 -17.26
C SER A 133 20.98 17.32 -17.07
N GLY A 134 21.11 16.72 -15.87
CA GLY A 134 22.11 15.67 -15.59
C GLY A 134 23.58 16.12 -15.72
N LYS A 135 23.85 17.42 -15.62
CA LYS A 135 25.20 18.02 -15.59
C LYS A 135 25.81 18.00 -14.18
N ILE A 136 24.97 17.76 -13.17
CA ILE A 136 25.30 17.34 -11.80
C ILE A 136 24.30 16.29 -11.34
N ASP A 137 24.71 15.45 -10.40
CA ASP A 137 23.92 14.35 -9.86
C ASP A 137 23.06 14.81 -8.65
N ALA A 138 23.62 15.66 -7.79
CA ALA A 138 22.96 16.18 -6.57
C ALA A 138 23.26 17.65 -6.33
N VAL A 139 22.42 18.30 -5.51
CA VAL A 139 22.59 19.66 -4.99
C VAL A 139 22.53 19.61 -3.47
N MET A 140 23.57 20.04 -2.77
CA MET A 140 23.54 20.11 -1.30
C MET A 140 23.10 21.51 -0.86
N TYR A 141 22.01 21.64 -0.09
CA TYR A 141 21.46 22.95 0.27
C TYR A 141 20.46 22.91 1.45
N ASN A 142 19.75 24.01 1.65
CA ASN A 142 18.89 24.27 2.80
C ASN A 142 17.55 23.53 2.78
N HIS A 143 17.20 22.81 3.85
CA HIS A 143 15.94 22.05 3.96
C HIS A 143 14.69 22.86 3.56
N GLU A 144 14.42 24.04 4.13
CA GLU A 144 13.25 24.85 3.77
C GLU A 144 13.24 25.36 2.32
N ILE A 145 14.40 25.70 1.76
CA ILE A 145 14.52 26.12 0.34
C ILE A 145 14.25 24.93 -0.57
N LEU A 146 14.87 23.80 -0.27
CA LEU A 146 14.70 22.58 -1.03
C LEU A 146 13.27 22.03 -0.91
N MET A 147 12.64 22.13 0.27
CA MET A 147 11.26 21.68 0.47
C MET A 147 10.24 22.50 -0.31
N GLU A 148 10.42 23.81 -0.46
CA GLU A 148 9.50 24.63 -1.25
C GLU A 148 9.81 24.64 -2.75
N LEU A 149 11.08 24.47 -3.16
CA LEU A 149 11.40 24.01 -4.52
C LEU A 149 10.68 22.68 -4.83
N VAL A 150 10.65 21.72 -3.90
CA VAL A 150 9.96 20.43 -4.04
C VAL A 150 8.43 20.51 -3.96
N ARG A 151 7.87 21.53 -3.28
CA ARG A 151 6.42 21.84 -3.31
C ARG A 151 6.02 22.51 -4.64
N SER A 152 6.88 23.36 -5.20
CA SER A 152 6.61 24.11 -6.43
C SER A 152 6.91 23.29 -7.71
N ASP A 153 7.90 22.39 -7.66
CA ASP A 153 8.19 21.41 -8.70
C ASP A 153 8.27 19.98 -8.14
N THR A 154 7.28 19.17 -8.51
CA THR A 154 7.16 17.78 -8.10
C THR A 154 8.26 16.86 -8.65
N SER A 155 9.09 17.29 -9.62
CA SER A 155 10.22 16.54 -10.20
C SER A 155 11.53 16.67 -9.41
N LEU A 156 11.53 17.36 -8.27
CA LEU A 156 12.68 17.49 -7.37
C LEU A 156 12.40 16.72 -6.07
N GLY A 157 13.43 16.26 -5.35
CA GLY A 157 13.25 15.53 -4.10
C GLY A 157 14.37 15.73 -3.09
N VAL A 158 14.03 15.70 -1.81
CA VAL A 158 14.98 15.76 -0.69
C VAL A 158 15.50 14.36 -0.38
N LEU A 159 16.82 14.25 -0.20
CA LEU A 159 17.57 13.02 0.02
C LEU A 159 18.08 12.93 1.46
N GLY A 160 17.76 11.82 2.13
CA GLY A 160 18.26 11.46 3.45
C GLY A 160 17.69 12.28 4.61
N SER A 161 18.21 12.04 5.81
CA SER A 161 17.80 12.74 7.04
C SER A 161 18.90 13.64 7.59
N LYS A 162 18.61 14.95 7.71
CA LYS A 162 19.12 15.85 8.75
C LYS A 162 20.64 15.75 9.05
N ILE A 163 21.48 16.23 8.13
CA ILE A 163 22.93 15.94 8.10
C ILE A 163 23.72 16.70 9.20
N PHE A 164 23.74 18.03 9.19
CA PHE A 164 24.48 18.85 10.18
C PHE A 164 23.97 20.30 10.28
N THR A 165 24.30 21.01 11.36
CA THR A 165 23.78 22.36 11.63
C THR A 165 24.60 23.48 11.00
N ILE A 166 23.96 24.45 10.32
CA ILE A 166 24.64 25.59 9.71
C ILE A 166 23.75 26.87 9.69
N PRO A 167 24.24 28.01 10.19
CA PRO A 167 23.56 29.31 10.04
C PRO A 167 23.69 29.90 8.63
N ILE A 168 22.71 30.71 8.19
CA ILE A 168 22.81 31.58 7.00
C ILE A 168 22.95 33.06 7.37
N GLY A 169 23.83 33.75 6.65
CA GLY A 169 24.16 35.17 6.85
C GLY A 169 24.22 35.94 5.52
N ILE A 170 24.16 37.26 5.60
CA ILE A 170 24.39 38.14 4.44
C ILE A 170 25.90 38.28 4.26
N GLY A 171 26.38 38.11 3.03
CA GLY A 171 27.79 38.32 2.69
C GLY A 171 28.11 39.77 2.31
N PHE A 172 29.25 40.27 2.75
CA PHE A 172 29.75 41.63 2.52
C PHE A 172 31.23 41.61 2.09
N ASN A 173 31.69 42.68 1.46
CA ASN A 173 33.11 42.88 1.22
C ASN A 173 33.87 42.90 2.57
N LYS A 174 34.97 42.17 2.67
CA LYS A 174 35.79 42.12 3.90
C LYS A 174 36.28 43.48 4.39
N ASN A 175 36.47 44.43 3.47
CA ASN A 175 36.90 45.79 3.79
C ASN A 175 35.72 46.71 4.18
N ASN A 176 34.47 46.27 3.99
CA ASN A 176 33.25 47.02 4.29
C ASN A 176 32.58 46.53 5.59
N THR A 177 33.36 46.48 6.68
CA THR A 177 32.87 46.15 8.03
C THR A 177 31.76 47.07 8.50
N SER A 178 31.75 48.33 8.05
CA SER A 178 30.71 49.31 8.38
C SER A 178 29.33 48.92 7.87
N LEU A 179 29.20 48.38 6.64
CA LEU A 179 27.91 47.97 6.10
C LEU A 179 27.39 46.69 6.78
N CYS A 180 28.28 45.74 7.09
CA CYS A 180 27.93 44.57 7.89
C CYS A 180 27.44 44.98 9.29
N ALA A 181 28.15 45.88 9.97
CA ALA A 181 27.74 46.41 11.28
C ALA A 181 26.50 47.32 11.24
N GLN A 182 26.06 47.78 10.06
CA GLN A 182 24.74 48.39 9.87
C GLN A 182 23.66 47.30 9.70
N PHE A 183 23.94 46.26 8.93
CA PHE A 183 23.01 45.14 8.76
C PHE A 183 22.75 44.37 10.05
N ASN A 184 23.76 44.09 10.88
CA ASN A 184 23.57 43.36 12.13
C ASN A 184 22.68 44.15 13.12
N ARG A 185 22.83 45.49 13.19
CA ARG A 185 21.94 46.35 13.99
C ARG A 185 20.53 46.39 13.43
N PHE A 186 20.36 46.52 12.12
CA PHE A 186 19.05 46.38 11.47
C PHE A 186 18.41 45.00 11.77
N LEU A 187 19.19 43.92 11.73
CA LEU A 187 18.73 42.55 12.03
C LEU A 187 18.30 42.42 13.50
N GLU A 188 19.04 43.03 14.43
CA GLU A 188 18.69 43.13 15.84
C GLU A 188 17.42 43.96 16.07
N GLU A 189 17.24 45.07 15.34
CA GLU A 189 16.02 45.90 15.33
C GLU A 189 14.80 45.11 14.81
N ILE A 190 14.90 44.38 13.68
CA ILE A 190 13.76 43.58 13.18
C ILE A 190 13.48 42.33 14.01
N LYS A 191 14.49 41.75 14.68
CA LYS A 191 14.29 40.67 15.66
C LYS A 191 13.59 41.16 16.93
N SER A 192 14.07 42.24 17.52
CA SER A 192 13.50 42.81 18.76
C SER A 192 12.10 43.43 18.58
N SER A 193 11.80 43.98 17.40
CA SER A 193 10.45 44.47 17.05
C SER A 193 9.47 43.38 16.59
N GLY A 194 9.90 42.12 16.49
CA GLY A 194 9.08 40.99 16.05
C GLY A 194 8.81 40.92 14.54
N ILE A 195 9.27 41.90 13.75
CA ILE A 195 9.15 41.92 12.29
C ILE A 195 9.82 40.69 11.66
N HIS A 196 10.98 40.29 12.17
CA HIS A 196 11.69 39.08 11.75
C HIS A 196 10.89 37.80 12.03
N ALA A 197 10.21 37.73 13.18
CA ALA A 197 9.37 36.60 13.54
C ALA A 197 8.11 36.51 12.65
N ASP A 198 7.47 37.64 12.36
CA ASP A 198 6.39 37.72 11.35
C ASP A 198 6.86 37.27 9.97
N MET A 199 8.05 37.71 9.52
CA MET A 199 8.65 37.25 8.27
C MET A 199 8.85 35.72 8.27
N VAL A 200 9.47 35.16 9.32
CA VAL A 200 9.68 33.70 9.41
C VAL A 200 8.34 32.95 9.42
N THR A 201 7.35 33.37 10.20
CA THR A 201 6.07 32.65 10.26
C THR A 201 5.23 32.79 8.99
N ARG A 202 5.25 33.93 8.29
CA ARG A 202 4.60 34.06 6.97
C ARG A 202 5.27 33.18 5.91
N TRP A 203 6.59 33.28 5.77
CA TRP A 203 7.35 32.66 4.68
C TRP A 203 7.66 31.16 4.92
N MET A 204 7.90 30.74 6.16
CA MET A 204 8.30 29.36 6.49
C MET A 204 7.14 28.51 7.03
N ASP A 205 6.40 29.02 8.03
CA ASP A 205 5.39 28.24 8.75
C ASP A 205 4.02 28.18 8.05
N GLN A 206 3.59 29.28 7.41
CA GLN A 206 2.23 29.45 6.90
C GLN A 206 2.09 29.45 5.36
N GLY A 207 3.19 29.61 4.62
CA GLY A 207 3.17 29.65 3.15
C GLY A 207 2.49 30.88 2.54
N ILE A 208 2.50 32.02 3.25
CA ILE A 208 1.84 33.26 2.83
C ILE A 208 2.80 34.09 1.98
N HIS A 209 2.80 33.80 0.68
CA HIS A 209 3.77 34.32 -0.31
C HIS A 209 3.35 35.65 -0.95
N GLU A 210 2.94 36.62 -0.12
CA GLU A 210 2.65 38.01 -0.52
C GLU A 210 3.69 38.97 0.06
N MET A 211 4.32 39.79 -0.79
CA MET A 211 5.28 40.81 -0.36
C MET A 211 4.55 41.98 0.32
N PRO A 212 4.96 42.41 1.53
CA PRO A 212 4.42 43.61 2.13
C PRO A 212 4.93 44.86 1.39
N LYS A 213 4.10 45.91 1.33
CA LYS A 213 4.50 47.20 0.75
C LYS A 213 5.51 47.90 1.66
N ILE A 214 6.79 47.80 1.33
CA ILE A 214 7.88 48.49 2.01
C ILE A 214 8.03 49.90 1.41
N GLU A 215 7.91 50.93 2.24
CA GLU A 215 8.06 52.32 1.78
C GLU A 215 9.53 52.76 1.81
N ASN A 216 10.03 53.29 0.69
CA ASN A 216 11.43 53.65 0.49
C ASN A 216 11.53 54.81 -0.51
N ASP A 217 12.18 55.90 -0.12
CA ASP A 217 12.33 57.11 -0.94
C ASP A 217 13.60 57.11 -1.81
N GLY A 218 14.53 56.19 -1.57
CA GLY A 218 15.81 56.09 -2.28
C GLY A 218 16.77 57.27 -2.11
N ARG A 219 16.55 58.14 -1.12
CA ARG A 219 17.27 59.43 -0.96
C ARG A 219 18.78 59.31 -0.83
N ASN A 220 19.28 58.19 -0.29
CA ASN A 220 20.71 57.93 -0.06
C ASN A 220 21.38 57.15 -1.22
N GLY A 221 20.77 57.17 -2.41
CA GLY A 221 21.25 56.47 -3.60
C GLY A 221 20.85 54.99 -3.63
N SER A 222 21.59 54.18 -4.39
CA SER A 222 21.30 52.75 -4.54
C SER A 222 22.01 51.86 -3.51
N LEU A 223 21.40 50.73 -3.19
CA LEU A 223 22.04 49.57 -2.57
C LEU A 223 22.04 48.44 -3.61
N VAL A 224 23.21 48.06 -4.13
CA VAL A 224 23.32 47.02 -5.15
C VAL A 224 23.37 45.66 -4.45
N VAL A 225 22.24 44.98 -4.43
CA VAL A 225 22.08 43.70 -3.74
C VAL A 225 22.37 42.57 -4.73
N GLY A 226 23.41 41.79 -4.47
CA GLY A 226 23.63 40.53 -5.16
C GLY A 226 22.61 39.52 -4.70
N ILE A 227 21.71 39.15 -5.61
CA ILE A 227 20.71 38.11 -5.42
C ILE A 227 20.91 37.01 -6.45
N VAL A 228 20.07 35.99 -6.31
CA VAL A 228 19.93 34.85 -7.20
C VAL A 228 18.42 34.73 -7.40
N SER A 229 17.90 35.15 -8.55
CA SER A 229 16.46 35.43 -8.78
C SER A 229 15.55 34.20 -8.74
N ASP A 230 16.15 33.02 -8.55
CA ASP A 230 15.64 31.73 -8.96
C ASP A 230 15.83 30.65 -7.88
N LYS A 231 16.01 31.05 -6.61
CA LYS A 231 16.08 30.15 -5.46
C LYS A 231 14.84 29.31 -5.21
N GLY A 232 13.73 29.67 -5.86
CA GLY A 232 12.41 29.24 -5.47
C GLY A 232 11.91 29.98 -4.24
N LEU A 233 10.63 29.75 -3.95
CA LEU A 233 10.06 30.13 -2.67
C LEU A 233 10.70 29.29 -1.53
N PRO A 234 10.55 29.70 -0.26
CA PRO A 234 10.05 31.01 0.14
C PRO A 234 11.12 32.11 0.07
N PHE A 235 12.34 31.85 -0.43
CA PHE A 235 13.49 32.75 -0.25
C PHE A 235 13.72 33.73 -1.42
N THR A 236 13.68 33.32 -2.69
CA THR A 236 13.71 34.24 -3.85
C THR A 236 13.12 33.59 -5.11
N THR A 237 12.09 34.19 -5.69
CA THR A 237 11.59 33.84 -7.03
C THR A 237 11.04 35.07 -7.77
N VAL A 238 10.74 34.93 -9.07
CA VAL A 238 10.05 35.96 -9.87
C VAL A 238 8.59 35.56 -10.08
N LYS A 239 7.66 36.36 -9.56
CA LYS A 239 6.19 36.16 -9.69
C LYS A 239 5.56 37.43 -10.25
N ASN A 240 4.69 37.31 -11.26
CA ASN A 240 4.06 38.45 -11.94
C ASN A 240 5.05 39.55 -12.38
N ASN A 241 6.25 39.13 -12.84
CA ASN A 241 7.34 40.01 -13.25
C ASN A 241 7.97 40.88 -12.13
N GLN A 242 7.76 40.50 -10.87
CA GLN A 242 8.38 41.10 -9.68
C GLN A 242 9.19 40.05 -8.90
N LEU A 243 10.31 40.45 -8.28
CA LEU A 243 11.06 39.62 -7.34
C LEU A 243 10.32 39.54 -6.01
N ILE A 244 10.18 38.34 -5.45
CA ILE A 244 9.53 38.08 -4.16
C ILE A 244 10.30 37.04 -3.35
N GLY A 245 10.14 37.04 -2.02
CA GLY A 245 10.69 36.03 -1.12
C GLY A 245 11.40 36.61 0.10
N PHE A 246 11.74 35.78 1.07
CA PHE A 246 12.34 36.13 2.35
C PHE A 246 13.66 36.91 2.21
N ASP A 247 14.57 36.51 1.30
CA ASP A 247 15.84 37.22 1.07
C ASP A 247 15.59 38.58 0.39
N ILE A 248 14.55 38.68 -0.45
CA ILE A 248 14.12 39.93 -1.09
C ILE A 248 13.49 40.87 -0.06
N GLU A 249 12.56 40.39 0.77
CA GLU A 249 11.92 41.19 1.82
C GLU A 249 12.97 41.67 2.85
N MET A 250 13.95 40.82 3.19
CA MET A 250 15.11 41.19 4.02
C MET A 250 15.91 42.34 3.39
N ALA A 251 16.23 42.22 2.10
CA ALA A 251 17.02 43.20 1.37
C ALA A 251 16.28 44.52 1.14
N GLU A 252 14.98 44.49 0.82
CA GLU A 252 14.15 45.70 0.66
C GLU A 252 13.96 46.44 1.99
N ARG A 253 13.72 45.72 3.09
CA ARG A 253 13.64 46.30 4.44
C ARG A 253 14.96 46.93 4.87
N PHE A 254 16.10 46.27 4.62
CA PHE A 254 17.41 46.85 4.94
C PHE A 254 17.72 48.08 4.07
N ALA A 255 17.42 48.01 2.77
CA ALA A 255 17.58 49.15 1.87
C ALA A 255 16.72 50.35 2.32
N ALA A 256 15.48 50.11 2.76
CA ALA A 256 14.60 51.14 3.34
C ALA A 256 15.15 51.71 4.65
N HIS A 257 15.67 50.87 5.57
CA HIS A 257 16.35 51.33 6.79
C HIS A 257 17.56 52.24 6.47
N LEU A 258 18.33 51.92 5.42
CA LEU A 258 19.42 52.78 4.93
C LEU A 258 18.95 54.01 4.12
N GLY A 259 17.65 54.16 3.83
CA GLY A 259 17.13 55.17 2.91
C GLY A 259 17.66 55.05 1.47
N LYS A 260 18.12 53.84 1.08
CA LYS A 260 18.69 53.52 -0.22
C LYS A 260 17.70 52.73 -1.06
N LYS A 261 17.64 53.00 -2.37
CA LYS A 261 16.81 52.19 -3.28
C LYS A 261 17.49 50.83 -3.51
N PRO A 262 16.82 49.69 -3.27
CA PRO A 262 17.36 48.38 -3.63
C PRO A 262 17.50 48.28 -5.15
N VAL A 263 18.65 47.81 -5.60
CA VAL A 263 18.94 47.48 -6.99
C VAL A 263 19.40 46.03 -7.00
N PHE A 264 18.48 45.15 -7.38
CA PHE A 264 18.73 43.71 -7.44
C PHE A 264 19.61 43.38 -8.63
N SER A 265 20.90 43.15 -8.37
CA SER A 265 21.83 42.57 -9.32
C SER A 265 21.67 41.06 -9.24
N ASP A 266 20.81 40.51 -10.09
CA ASP A 266 20.80 39.07 -10.31
C ASP A 266 22.15 38.63 -10.85
N LEU A 267 22.79 37.72 -10.12
CA LEU A 267 24.12 37.24 -10.42
C LEU A 267 24.18 35.75 -10.18
N GLU A 268 24.83 35.07 -11.12
CA GLU A 268 25.22 33.70 -10.93
C GLU A 268 26.04 33.55 -9.61
N PHE A 269 25.51 32.77 -8.64
CA PHE A 269 25.86 32.79 -7.21
C PHE A 269 27.36 32.73 -6.88
N GLY A 270 28.14 31.90 -7.57
CA GLY A 270 29.57 31.78 -7.30
C GLY A 270 30.33 33.08 -7.52
N ASN A 271 29.84 33.87 -8.48
CA ASN A 271 30.33 35.20 -8.72
C ASN A 271 29.91 36.20 -7.64
N LEU A 272 29.04 35.86 -6.67
CA LEU A 272 28.64 36.78 -5.58
C LEU A 272 29.80 37.10 -4.65
N ILE A 273 30.58 36.10 -4.20
CA ILE A 273 31.76 36.37 -3.33
C ILE A 273 32.80 37.20 -4.10
N ALA A 274 33.02 36.90 -5.38
CA ALA A 274 33.90 37.69 -6.23
C ALA A 274 33.36 39.11 -6.49
N ALA A 275 32.05 39.27 -6.73
CA ALA A 275 31.39 40.52 -7.01
C ALA A 275 31.35 41.44 -5.79
N VAL A 276 31.08 40.90 -4.59
CA VAL A 276 31.12 41.71 -3.36
C VAL A 276 32.56 42.09 -3.03
N SER A 277 33.53 41.18 -3.22
CA SER A 277 34.96 41.45 -3.00
C SER A 277 35.54 42.49 -3.98
N THR A 278 35.02 42.55 -5.20
CA THR A 278 35.39 43.57 -6.22
C THR A 278 34.55 44.85 -6.15
N GLY A 279 33.53 44.92 -5.29
CA GLY A 279 32.64 46.08 -5.17
C GLY A 279 31.63 46.24 -6.32
N LYS A 280 31.40 45.19 -7.11
CA LYS A 280 30.33 45.13 -8.13
C LYS A 280 28.93 45.06 -7.49
N ILE A 281 28.84 44.55 -6.27
CA ILE A 281 27.66 44.54 -5.41
C ILE A 281 28.04 44.99 -3.99
N ASP A 282 27.10 45.57 -3.24
CA ASP A 282 27.30 46.04 -1.86
C ASP A 282 27.20 44.90 -0.84
N LEU A 283 26.24 43.99 -1.04
CA LEU A 283 25.94 42.85 -0.15
C LEU A 283 25.30 41.68 -0.89
N ILE A 284 25.27 40.51 -0.25
CA ILE A 284 24.78 39.25 -0.80
C ILE A 284 23.54 38.77 -0.03
N ALA A 285 22.35 38.99 -0.58
CA ALA A 285 21.09 38.47 -0.07
C ALA A 285 20.69 37.22 -0.87
N ALA A 286 21.39 36.12 -0.58
CA ALA A 286 21.26 34.88 -1.34
C ALA A 286 21.43 33.63 -0.47
N SER A 287 20.75 33.59 0.69
CA SER A 287 20.70 32.43 1.60
C SER A 287 22.09 31.82 1.84
N MET A 288 23.05 32.70 2.13
CA MET A 288 24.47 32.36 2.09
C MET A 288 24.91 31.82 3.44
N PHE A 289 24.99 30.49 3.55
CA PHE A 289 25.54 29.81 4.71
C PHE A 289 26.92 30.32 5.15
N ILE A 290 27.20 30.29 6.45
CA ILE A 290 28.46 30.76 7.03
C ILE A 290 29.42 29.56 7.25
N THR A 291 30.55 29.48 6.51
CA THR A 291 31.67 28.55 6.81
C THR A 291 32.89 29.31 7.28
N GLU A 292 33.79 28.60 7.97
CA GLU A 292 35.17 29.05 8.17
C GLU A 292 35.89 29.35 6.85
N GLU A 293 35.73 28.53 5.80
CA GLU A 293 36.30 28.80 4.47
C GLU A 293 35.74 30.07 3.83
N ARG A 294 34.42 30.22 3.79
CA ARG A 294 33.79 31.44 3.26
C ARG A 294 34.18 32.67 4.06
N ALA A 295 34.26 32.58 5.39
CA ALA A 295 34.73 33.65 6.27
C ALA A 295 36.21 34.00 6.04
N LYS A 296 37.00 33.16 5.34
CA LYS A 296 38.35 33.52 4.84
C LYS A 296 38.28 34.39 3.58
N GLN A 297 37.17 34.43 2.85
CA GLN A 297 37.01 35.18 1.59
C GLN A 297 36.01 36.36 1.64
N THR A 298 34.85 36.20 2.28
CA THR A 298 33.81 37.23 2.50
C THR A 298 33.65 37.55 3.99
N LEU A 299 32.92 38.62 4.33
CA LEU A 299 32.51 38.96 5.70
C LEU A 299 31.01 38.67 5.85
N PHE A 300 30.60 37.95 6.90
CA PHE A 300 29.18 37.65 7.15
C PHE A 300 28.54 38.57 8.18
N SER A 301 27.23 38.74 8.06
CA SER A 301 26.36 39.16 9.15
C SER A 301 26.30 38.13 10.29
N ASP A 302 25.67 38.52 11.39
CA ASP A 302 25.07 37.55 12.31
C ASP A 302 24.01 36.69 11.57
N ALA A 303 23.72 35.49 12.08
CA ALA A 303 22.77 34.58 11.45
C ALA A 303 21.36 35.22 11.36
N TYR A 304 20.82 35.36 10.14
CA TYR A 304 19.44 35.82 9.95
C TYR A 304 18.44 34.66 9.86
N TYR A 305 18.90 33.42 9.71
CA TYR A 305 18.13 32.20 9.90
C TYR A 305 19.08 31.02 10.20
N ASP A 306 18.62 30.02 10.96
CA ASP A 306 19.41 28.88 11.42
C ASP A 306 18.80 27.55 10.93
N MET A 307 19.63 26.64 10.41
CA MET A 307 19.15 25.37 9.82
C MET A 307 20.01 24.20 10.33
N GLY A 308 19.46 23.32 11.17
CA GLY A 308 20.22 22.47 12.12
C GLY A 308 20.29 20.93 11.83
N ALA A 309 19.97 20.04 12.80
CA ALA A 309 19.77 18.58 12.64
C ALA A 309 18.85 17.91 13.71
N SER A 310 18.31 16.69 13.41
CA SER A 310 17.70 15.61 14.27
C SER A 310 16.17 15.53 14.63
N PHE A 311 15.76 14.45 15.33
CA PHE A 311 14.39 13.93 15.60
C PHE A 311 14.27 13.14 16.94
N ILE A 312 13.08 13.10 17.58
CA ILE A 312 12.55 12.04 18.48
C ILE A 312 11.03 11.91 18.25
N ALA A 313 10.40 10.74 18.47
CA ALA A 313 8.95 10.52 18.24
C ALA A 313 8.31 9.46 19.18
N LEU A 314 6.97 9.50 19.33
CA LEU A 314 6.18 8.44 19.99
C LEU A 314 4.91 8.06 19.19
N LYS A 315 5.00 6.94 18.46
CA LYS A 315 3.97 5.89 18.22
C LYS A 315 2.53 6.25 17.78
N LYS A 316 2.17 7.51 17.46
CA LYS A 316 0.80 7.86 16.99
C LYS A 316 0.64 8.97 15.94
N ASN A 317 1.72 9.50 15.37
CA ASN A 317 1.65 10.53 14.32
C ASN A 317 2.92 10.53 13.44
N LEU A 318 2.69 10.61 12.12
CA LEU A 318 3.39 11.48 11.14
C LEU A 318 4.93 11.49 11.21
N ALA A 319 5.70 10.87 10.30
CA ALA A 319 5.53 10.70 8.85
C ALA A 319 5.31 12.03 8.09
N ALA A 320 6.15 12.31 7.09
CA ALA A 320 5.69 13.06 5.93
C ALA A 320 4.69 12.14 5.18
N TYR A 321 3.51 12.60 4.76
CA TYR A 321 3.15 13.98 4.42
C TYR A 321 1.94 14.53 5.21
N ASP A 322 1.87 15.86 5.21
CA ASP A 322 0.71 16.77 5.37
C ASP A 322 -0.07 16.88 6.70
N THR A 323 0.24 18.00 7.38
CA THR A 323 -0.66 18.88 8.15
C THR A 323 -1.30 18.38 9.47
N PRO A 324 -1.47 19.26 10.48
CA PRO A 324 -2.01 18.86 11.77
C PRO A 324 -3.52 18.60 11.72
N LYS A 325 -3.93 17.41 12.18
CA LYS A 325 -5.26 17.19 12.74
C LYS A 325 -5.15 17.09 14.27
N ALA A 326 -6.15 17.67 14.94
CA ALA A 326 -6.30 17.60 16.38
C ALA A 326 -6.41 16.13 16.86
N PRO A 327 -6.15 15.84 18.15
CA PRO A 327 -6.16 14.48 18.67
C PRO A 327 -7.46 13.74 18.34
N ALA A 328 -7.35 12.59 17.69
CA ALA A 328 -8.50 11.75 17.39
C ALA A 328 -9.09 11.19 18.70
N GLU A 329 -10.34 11.55 18.99
CA GLU A 329 -11.14 10.88 20.01
C GLU A 329 -11.27 9.38 19.69
N GLU A 330 -11.47 8.54 20.71
CA GLU A 330 -11.71 7.11 20.50
C GLU A 330 -13.04 6.90 19.75
N LYS A 331 -12.94 6.75 18.43
CA LYS A 331 -14.09 6.59 17.55
C LYS A 331 -15.03 5.49 18.05
N ASN A 332 -16.27 5.88 18.33
CA ASN A 332 -17.30 5.00 18.84
C ASN A 332 -17.52 3.79 17.90
N PHE A 333 -18.06 2.68 18.43
CA PHE A 333 -18.28 1.45 17.64
C PHE A 333 -19.01 1.71 16.30
N PHE A 334 -20.02 2.58 16.32
CA PHE A 334 -20.77 2.98 15.12
C PHE A 334 -19.94 3.77 14.10
N GLU A 335 -19.00 4.62 14.55
CA GLU A 335 -18.09 5.35 13.66
C GLU A 335 -17.04 4.41 13.06
N ARG A 336 -16.52 3.46 13.84
CA ARG A 336 -15.62 2.41 13.33
C ARG A 336 -16.32 1.57 12.27
N LEU A 337 -17.57 1.15 12.54
CA LEU A 337 -18.40 0.42 11.58
C LEU A 337 -18.75 1.25 10.34
N SER A 338 -19.05 2.55 10.49
CA SER A 338 -19.31 3.47 9.39
C SER A 338 -18.06 3.72 8.53
N ASN A 339 -16.88 3.81 9.16
CA ASN A 339 -15.60 3.96 8.47
C ASN A 339 -15.26 2.68 7.68
N SER A 340 -15.43 1.50 8.27
CA SER A 340 -15.34 0.22 7.56
C SER A 340 -16.34 0.12 6.42
N PHE A 341 -17.61 0.53 6.60
CA PHE A 341 -18.60 0.54 5.52
C PHE A 341 -18.15 1.43 4.36
N TYR A 342 -17.71 2.67 4.65
CA TYR A 342 -17.24 3.60 3.65
C TYR A 342 -16.03 3.05 2.89
N ILE A 343 -15.01 2.56 3.60
CA ILE A 343 -13.78 2.02 3.00
C ILE A 343 -14.07 0.77 2.16
N ASN A 344 -14.88 -0.18 2.64
CA ASN A 344 -15.08 -1.47 1.97
C ASN A 344 -16.12 -1.43 0.83
N ILE A 345 -17.07 -0.50 0.85
CA ILE A 345 -18.19 -0.46 -0.14
C ILE A 345 -18.16 0.78 -1.02
N VAL A 346 -17.94 1.97 -0.44
CA VAL A 346 -18.16 3.26 -1.13
C VAL A 346 -16.89 3.75 -1.82
N LEU A 347 -15.77 3.74 -1.11
CA LEU A 347 -14.46 4.15 -1.62
C LEU A 347 -14.06 3.26 -2.81
N GLU A 348 -13.57 3.86 -3.89
CA GLU A 348 -13.17 3.21 -5.15
C GLU A 348 -14.31 2.39 -5.85
N ASP A 349 -15.57 2.77 -5.66
CA ASP A 349 -16.77 2.08 -6.18
C ASP A 349 -16.81 0.56 -5.87
N ARG A 350 -16.28 0.11 -4.73
CA ARG A 350 -16.16 -1.32 -4.40
C ARG A 350 -17.49 -2.08 -4.45
N TYR A 351 -18.63 -1.40 -4.26
CA TYR A 351 -19.98 -1.94 -4.50
C TYR A 351 -20.19 -2.53 -5.91
N LEU A 352 -19.51 -2.03 -6.94
CA LEU A 352 -19.60 -2.56 -8.30
C LEU A 352 -18.92 -3.95 -8.44
N LEU A 353 -17.85 -4.21 -7.68
CA LEU A 353 -17.24 -5.55 -7.60
C LEU A 353 -18.22 -6.54 -6.96
N ILE A 354 -18.89 -6.13 -5.88
CA ILE A 354 -19.91 -6.93 -5.18
C ILE A 354 -21.08 -7.25 -6.11
N LEU A 355 -21.59 -6.27 -6.87
CA LEU A 355 -22.67 -6.47 -7.84
C LEU A 355 -22.24 -7.37 -9.01
N SER A 356 -20.99 -7.27 -9.46
CA SER A 356 -20.42 -8.17 -10.48
C SER A 356 -20.35 -9.61 -9.98
N GLY A 357 -19.74 -9.84 -8.81
CA GLY A 357 -19.64 -11.16 -8.19
C GLY A 357 -21.02 -11.78 -7.91
N LEU A 358 -21.97 -10.99 -7.42
CA LEU A 358 -23.36 -11.41 -7.20
C LEU A 358 -24.06 -11.84 -8.51
N ARG A 359 -23.83 -11.12 -9.61
CA ARG A 359 -24.33 -11.49 -10.96
C ARG A 359 -23.73 -12.81 -11.42
N THR A 360 -22.42 -13.01 -11.26
CA THR A 360 -21.71 -14.25 -11.61
C THR A 360 -22.23 -15.44 -10.79
N THR A 361 -22.29 -15.31 -9.46
CA THR A 361 -22.86 -16.31 -8.55
C THR A 361 -24.29 -16.71 -8.96
N LEU A 362 -25.16 -15.73 -9.27
CA LEU A 362 -26.53 -15.99 -9.69
C LEU A 362 -26.59 -16.70 -11.06
N ALA A 363 -25.81 -16.25 -12.04
CA ALA A 363 -25.76 -16.85 -13.37
C ALA A 363 -25.33 -18.33 -13.31
N ILE A 364 -24.24 -18.63 -12.59
CA ILE A 364 -23.76 -20.00 -12.37
C ILE A 364 -24.85 -20.83 -11.68
N SER A 365 -25.41 -20.34 -10.58
CA SER A 365 -26.41 -21.07 -9.79
C SER A 365 -27.65 -21.44 -10.60
N VAL A 366 -28.18 -20.51 -11.41
CA VAL A 366 -29.37 -20.76 -12.24
C VAL A 366 -29.05 -21.70 -13.40
N LEU A 367 -27.96 -21.47 -14.14
CA LEU A 367 -27.62 -22.28 -15.31
C LEU A 367 -27.18 -23.69 -14.94
N ALA A 368 -26.37 -23.86 -13.88
CA ALA A 368 -25.98 -25.16 -13.34
C ALA A 368 -27.20 -25.94 -12.82
N CYS A 369 -28.16 -25.26 -12.20
CA CYS A 369 -29.41 -25.86 -11.75
C CYS A 369 -30.25 -26.36 -12.93
N LEU A 370 -30.43 -25.56 -13.98
CA LEU A 370 -31.18 -25.94 -15.18
C LEU A 370 -30.50 -27.13 -15.89
N PHE A 371 -29.21 -27.03 -16.20
CA PHE A 371 -28.45 -28.10 -16.83
C PHE A 371 -28.43 -29.38 -15.99
N GLY A 372 -28.10 -29.27 -14.70
CA GLY A 372 -28.07 -30.40 -13.78
C GLY A 372 -29.43 -31.04 -13.52
N THR A 373 -30.53 -30.29 -13.60
CA THR A 373 -31.88 -30.86 -13.51
C THR A 373 -32.21 -31.72 -14.74
N LEU A 374 -31.87 -31.24 -15.94
CA LEU A 374 -32.06 -31.99 -17.18
C LEU A 374 -31.17 -33.24 -17.22
N LEU A 375 -29.90 -33.09 -16.85
CA LEU A 375 -28.94 -34.19 -16.75
C LEU A 375 -29.35 -35.20 -15.66
N GLY A 376 -29.78 -34.73 -14.50
CA GLY A 376 -30.28 -35.57 -13.41
C GLY A 376 -31.54 -36.36 -13.80
N ALA A 377 -32.45 -35.78 -14.58
CA ALA A 377 -33.58 -36.52 -15.15
C ALA A 377 -33.14 -37.62 -16.14
N ALA A 378 -32.15 -37.33 -17.01
CA ALA A 378 -31.60 -38.31 -17.94
C ALA A 378 -30.86 -39.46 -17.23
N VAL A 379 -30.02 -39.15 -16.23
CA VAL A 379 -29.31 -40.15 -15.42
C VAL A 379 -30.30 -40.96 -14.57
N CYS A 380 -31.35 -40.34 -14.03
CA CYS A 380 -32.44 -41.07 -13.35
C CYS A 380 -33.12 -42.07 -14.30
N TRP A 381 -33.41 -41.67 -15.54
CA TRP A 381 -33.98 -42.57 -16.55
C TRP A 381 -33.04 -43.75 -16.88
N LEU A 382 -31.73 -43.51 -17.03
CA LEU A 382 -30.72 -44.57 -17.19
C LEU A 382 -30.71 -45.52 -15.99
N ARG A 383 -30.71 -44.99 -14.76
CA ARG A 383 -30.73 -45.74 -13.49
C ARG A 383 -31.98 -46.62 -13.32
N MET A 384 -33.12 -46.18 -13.85
CA MET A 384 -34.40 -46.90 -13.81
C MET A 384 -34.64 -47.83 -15.02
N SER A 385 -33.70 -47.89 -15.97
CA SER A 385 -33.84 -48.71 -17.18
C SER A 385 -33.88 -50.21 -16.88
N LYS A 386 -34.56 -51.00 -17.73
CA LYS A 386 -34.50 -52.48 -17.67
C LYS A 386 -33.17 -53.03 -18.19
N ASN A 387 -32.41 -52.29 -19.01
CA ASN A 387 -31.10 -52.72 -19.49
C ASN A 387 -30.02 -52.57 -18.39
N ALA A 388 -29.27 -53.65 -18.11
CA ALA A 388 -28.22 -53.65 -17.11
C ALA A 388 -27.07 -52.68 -17.43
N LEU A 389 -26.70 -52.52 -18.71
CA LEU A 389 -25.64 -51.60 -19.15
C LEU A 389 -26.01 -50.14 -18.86
N LEU A 390 -27.24 -49.73 -19.21
CA LEU A 390 -27.73 -48.36 -18.96
C LEU A 390 -27.81 -48.06 -17.45
N ARG A 391 -28.27 -49.02 -16.64
CA ARG A 391 -28.22 -48.89 -15.17
C ARG A 391 -26.78 -48.80 -14.64
N GLY A 392 -25.86 -49.55 -15.24
CA GLY A 392 -24.44 -49.56 -14.90
C GLY A 392 -23.77 -48.21 -15.16
N ILE A 393 -23.93 -47.66 -16.36
CA ILE A 393 -23.44 -46.32 -16.75
C ILE A 393 -23.99 -45.26 -15.78
N GLY A 394 -25.30 -45.24 -15.55
CA GLY A 394 -25.92 -44.32 -14.60
C GLY A 394 -25.39 -44.48 -13.17
N LYS A 395 -25.14 -45.72 -12.71
CA LYS A 395 -24.57 -45.97 -11.37
C LYS A 395 -23.12 -45.48 -11.29
N ALA A 396 -22.29 -45.78 -12.29
CA ALA A 396 -20.90 -45.36 -12.35
C ALA A 396 -20.77 -43.84 -12.31
N TYR A 397 -21.56 -43.12 -13.11
CA TYR A 397 -21.63 -41.65 -13.08
C TYR A 397 -21.91 -41.11 -11.67
N ILE A 398 -22.96 -41.62 -11.00
CA ILE A 398 -23.35 -41.14 -9.67
C ILE A 398 -22.27 -41.47 -8.62
N THR A 399 -21.68 -42.67 -8.67
CA THR A 399 -20.60 -43.07 -7.74
C THR A 399 -19.37 -42.19 -7.90
N VAL A 400 -18.92 -41.92 -9.14
CA VAL A 400 -17.74 -41.08 -9.40
C VAL A 400 -18.01 -39.63 -9.00
N ILE A 401 -19.07 -39.01 -9.54
CA ILE A 401 -19.35 -37.58 -9.38
C ILE A 401 -19.70 -37.18 -7.94
N ARG A 402 -20.25 -38.10 -7.14
CA ARG A 402 -20.50 -37.89 -5.69
C ARG A 402 -19.37 -38.38 -4.79
N GLY A 403 -18.43 -39.17 -5.32
CA GLY A 403 -17.22 -39.61 -4.62
C GLY A 403 -16.06 -38.61 -4.74
N THR A 404 -16.01 -37.83 -5.82
CA THR A 404 -15.02 -36.77 -6.02
C THR A 404 -15.43 -35.48 -5.29
N PRO A 405 -14.54 -34.83 -4.51
CA PRO A 405 -14.80 -33.50 -3.94
C PRO A 405 -15.11 -32.48 -5.04
N VAL A 406 -16.11 -31.63 -4.84
CA VAL A 406 -16.60 -30.71 -5.89
C VAL A 406 -15.54 -29.72 -6.39
N LEU A 407 -14.61 -29.29 -5.52
CA LEU A 407 -13.44 -28.48 -5.90
C LEU A 407 -12.51 -29.24 -6.87
N VAL A 408 -12.15 -30.48 -6.53
CA VAL A 408 -11.31 -31.33 -7.38
C VAL A 408 -12.01 -31.64 -8.70
N LEU A 409 -13.32 -31.86 -8.69
CA LEU A 409 -14.12 -32.05 -9.91
C LEU A 409 -14.10 -30.79 -10.80
N LEU A 410 -14.24 -29.59 -10.21
CA LEU A 410 -14.17 -28.32 -10.93
C LEU A 410 -12.80 -28.12 -11.57
N MET A 411 -11.72 -28.34 -10.82
CA MET A 411 -10.33 -28.24 -11.31
C MET A 411 -10.05 -29.28 -12.40
N LEU A 412 -10.46 -30.54 -12.25
CA LEU A 412 -10.28 -31.57 -13.27
C LEU A 412 -11.05 -31.25 -14.56
N ILE A 413 -12.28 -30.74 -14.47
CA ILE A 413 -13.05 -30.39 -15.67
C ILE A 413 -12.42 -29.18 -16.38
N PHE A 414 -11.95 -28.17 -15.64
CA PHE A 414 -11.33 -26.98 -16.22
C PHE A 414 -9.92 -27.22 -16.77
N TYR A 415 -9.03 -27.81 -15.98
CA TYR A 415 -7.61 -27.99 -16.30
C TYR A 415 -7.29 -29.30 -17.03
N VAL A 416 -8.12 -30.35 -16.97
CA VAL A 416 -7.83 -31.62 -17.68
C VAL A 416 -8.81 -31.84 -18.83
N VAL A 417 -10.12 -31.83 -18.57
CA VAL A 417 -11.13 -32.16 -19.60
C VAL A 417 -11.22 -31.08 -20.68
N PHE A 418 -11.22 -29.80 -20.28
CA PHE A 418 -11.24 -28.65 -21.19
C PHE A 418 -9.88 -27.94 -21.27
N ALA A 419 -8.76 -28.66 -21.13
CA ALA A 419 -7.40 -28.12 -21.24
C ALA A 419 -7.14 -27.45 -22.61
N SER A 420 -7.53 -28.16 -23.68
CA SER A 420 -7.23 -27.82 -25.08
C SER A 420 -8.28 -26.93 -25.76
N VAL A 421 -9.35 -26.55 -25.05
CA VAL A 421 -10.48 -25.80 -25.60
C VAL A 421 -10.59 -24.44 -24.90
N ASN A 422 -10.57 -23.35 -25.68
CA ASN A 422 -10.86 -22.03 -25.14
C ASN A 422 -12.37 -21.89 -24.87
N ILE A 423 -12.78 -22.36 -23.69
CA ILE A 423 -14.14 -22.30 -23.17
C ILE A 423 -14.18 -21.35 -21.97
N ASP A 424 -15.23 -20.54 -21.93
CA ASP A 424 -15.53 -19.59 -20.87
C ASP A 424 -15.55 -20.27 -19.47
N PRO A 425 -14.82 -19.74 -18.47
CA PRO A 425 -14.74 -20.34 -17.14
C PRO A 425 -16.10 -20.40 -16.40
N VAL A 426 -17.02 -19.47 -16.65
CA VAL A 426 -18.36 -19.46 -16.04
C VAL A 426 -19.20 -20.62 -16.60
N LEU A 427 -19.10 -20.89 -17.90
CA LEU A 427 -19.69 -22.06 -18.55
C LEU A 427 -19.08 -23.38 -18.03
N VAL A 428 -17.77 -23.41 -17.76
CA VAL A 428 -17.15 -24.60 -17.13
C VAL A 428 -17.67 -24.80 -15.70
N ALA A 429 -17.80 -23.75 -14.89
CA ALA A 429 -18.44 -23.85 -13.58
C ALA A 429 -19.89 -24.36 -13.68
N VAL A 430 -20.65 -23.88 -14.67
CA VAL A 430 -22.02 -24.36 -14.96
C VAL A 430 -22.05 -25.84 -15.31
N ILE A 431 -21.10 -26.33 -16.12
CA ILE A 431 -20.99 -27.74 -16.47
C ILE A 431 -20.58 -28.58 -15.25
N ALA A 432 -19.52 -28.21 -14.53
CA ALA A 432 -18.99 -28.97 -13.41
C ALA A 432 -19.98 -29.06 -12.23
N PHE A 433 -20.55 -27.92 -11.82
CA PHE A 433 -21.58 -27.93 -10.78
C PHE A 433 -22.90 -28.53 -11.27
N GLY A 434 -23.28 -28.35 -12.53
CA GLY A 434 -24.48 -29.00 -13.08
C GLY A 434 -24.34 -30.52 -13.16
N MET A 435 -23.14 -31.05 -13.43
CA MET A 435 -22.84 -32.46 -13.30
C MET A 435 -22.95 -32.93 -11.85
N ASN A 436 -22.33 -32.21 -10.90
CA ASN A 436 -22.42 -32.55 -9.48
C ASN A 436 -23.89 -32.55 -8.99
N PHE A 437 -24.59 -31.42 -9.16
CA PHE A 437 -26.01 -31.24 -8.85
C PHE A 437 -26.88 -32.31 -9.52
N GLY A 438 -26.63 -32.63 -10.80
CA GLY A 438 -27.34 -33.67 -11.54
C GLY A 438 -27.17 -35.08 -10.97
N ALA A 439 -26.00 -35.41 -10.40
CA ALA A 439 -25.79 -36.69 -9.72
C ALA A 439 -26.59 -36.81 -8.41
N TYR A 440 -26.76 -35.72 -7.66
CA TYR A 440 -27.64 -35.66 -6.48
C TYR A 440 -29.11 -35.69 -6.90
N VAL A 441 -29.53 -34.79 -7.80
CA VAL A 441 -30.91 -34.68 -8.32
C VAL A 441 -31.39 -35.97 -8.99
N SER A 442 -30.51 -36.72 -9.66
CA SER A 442 -30.81 -38.05 -10.21
C SER A 442 -31.32 -39.03 -9.14
N GLU A 443 -30.62 -39.16 -8.01
CA GLU A 443 -31.06 -40.05 -6.92
C GLU A 443 -32.27 -39.48 -6.16
N MET A 444 -32.41 -38.16 -6.08
CA MET A 444 -33.61 -37.52 -5.51
C MET A 444 -34.86 -37.79 -6.37
N PHE A 445 -34.76 -37.70 -7.70
CA PHE A 445 -35.85 -38.09 -8.61
C PHE A 445 -36.13 -39.59 -8.52
N ARG A 446 -35.08 -40.43 -8.56
CA ARG A 446 -35.23 -41.89 -8.49
C ARG A 446 -35.96 -42.33 -7.23
N THR A 447 -35.52 -41.88 -6.06
CA THR A 447 -36.15 -42.19 -4.77
C THR A 447 -37.56 -41.61 -4.66
N SER A 448 -37.81 -40.41 -5.18
CA SER A 448 -39.16 -39.82 -5.17
C SER A 448 -40.15 -40.57 -6.07
N ILE A 449 -39.70 -41.09 -7.22
CA ILE A 449 -40.53 -41.93 -8.10
C ILE A 449 -40.74 -43.33 -7.49
N GLU A 450 -39.70 -43.92 -6.89
CA GLU A 450 -39.78 -45.22 -6.20
C GLU A 450 -40.61 -45.17 -4.90
N SER A 451 -40.78 -44.00 -4.29
CA SER A 451 -41.64 -43.79 -3.10
C SER A 451 -43.14 -43.91 -3.38
N ILE A 452 -43.54 -43.96 -4.65
CA ILE A 452 -44.94 -44.05 -5.07
C ILE A 452 -45.33 -45.52 -5.21
N ASP A 453 -46.46 -45.88 -4.62
CA ASP A 453 -46.98 -47.25 -4.64
C ASP A 453 -47.13 -47.82 -6.06
N LYS A 454 -46.80 -49.10 -6.23
CA LYS A 454 -46.83 -49.81 -7.52
C LYS A 454 -48.26 -49.97 -8.05
N GLY A 455 -49.24 -50.15 -7.15
CA GLY A 455 -50.65 -50.23 -7.49
C GLY A 455 -51.16 -48.96 -8.20
N GLN A 456 -50.64 -47.77 -7.88
CA GLN A 456 -50.98 -46.53 -8.61
C GLN A 456 -50.58 -46.59 -10.09
N LYS A 457 -49.43 -47.21 -10.38
CA LYS A 457 -48.90 -47.38 -11.74
C LYS A 457 -49.65 -48.48 -12.50
N GLU A 458 -50.00 -49.56 -11.81
CA GLU A 458 -50.74 -50.69 -12.38
C GLU A 458 -52.21 -50.31 -12.65
N ALA A 459 -52.87 -49.60 -11.73
CA ALA A 459 -54.22 -49.06 -11.90
C ALA A 459 -54.31 -48.07 -13.08
N GLY A 460 -53.30 -47.21 -13.27
CA GLY A 460 -53.25 -46.32 -14.43
C GLY A 460 -53.19 -47.08 -15.77
N LEU A 461 -52.36 -48.12 -15.84
CA LEU A 461 -52.25 -48.98 -17.03
C LEU A 461 -53.55 -49.79 -17.27
N ALA A 462 -54.20 -50.28 -16.21
CA ALA A 462 -55.49 -50.97 -16.29
C ALA A 462 -56.63 -50.03 -16.71
N GLY A 463 -56.58 -48.75 -16.30
CA GLY A 463 -57.47 -47.68 -16.74
C GLY A 463 -57.20 -47.16 -18.17
N GLY A 464 -56.44 -47.90 -18.98
CA GLY A 464 -56.19 -47.59 -20.38
C GLY A 464 -55.15 -46.50 -20.66
N PHE A 465 -54.48 -45.95 -19.62
CA PHE A 465 -53.43 -44.95 -19.85
C PHE A 465 -52.17 -45.63 -20.40
N THR A 466 -51.55 -45.03 -21.42
CA THR A 466 -50.20 -45.43 -21.85
C THR A 466 -49.18 -45.17 -20.74
N LYS A 467 -48.05 -45.88 -20.76
CA LYS A 467 -46.93 -45.70 -19.81
C LYS A 467 -46.50 -44.24 -19.63
N ILE A 468 -46.59 -43.43 -20.70
CA ILE A 468 -46.26 -41.99 -20.70
C ILE A 468 -47.36 -41.18 -20.01
N GLN A 469 -48.64 -41.46 -20.27
CA GLN A 469 -49.77 -40.82 -19.59
C GLN A 469 -49.80 -41.17 -18.09
N THR A 470 -49.63 -42.45 -17.73
CA THR A 470 -49.51 -42.91 -16.33
C THR A 470 -48.36 -42.19 -15.62
N PHE A 471 -47.20 -42.03 -16.28
CA PHE A 471 -46.11 -41.25 -15.70
C PHE A 471 -46.47 -39.78 -15.56
N ARG A 472 -46.91 -39.10 -16.64
CA ARG A 472 -47.13 -37.64 -16.67
C ARG A 472 -48.27 -37.19 -15.76
N TYR A 473 -49.35 -37.96 -15.63
CA TYR A 473 -50.57 -37.54 -14.92
C TYR A 473 -50.73 -38.15 -13.52
N ILE A 474 -50.19 -39.34 -13.25
CA ILE A 474 -50.34 -40.00 -11.93
C ILE A 474 -49.04 -39.92 -11.13
N ILE A 475 -47.91 -40.35 -11.71
CA ILE A 475 -46.64 -40.51 -10.97
C ILE A 475 -45.92 -39.17 -10.80
N LEU A 476 -45.70 -38.43 -11.88
CA LEU A 476 -44.88 -37.22 -11.91
C LEU A 476 -45.38 -36.12 -10.96
N PRO A 477 -46.68 -35.80 -10.84
CA PRO A 477 -47.14 -34.78 -9.89
C PRO A 477 -46.86 -35.15 -8.42
N GLN A 478 -46.97 -36.45 -8.09
CA GLN A 478 -46.67 -36.96 -6.75
C GLN A 478 -45.16 -36.98 -6.49
N ALA A 479 -44.35 -37.39 -7.47
CA ALA A 479 -42.89 -37.41 -7.36
C ALA A 479 -42.31 -36.00 -7.23
N LEU A 480 -42.82 -35.03 -8.00
CA LEU A 480 -42.42 -33.63 -7.90
C LEU A 480 -42.75 -33.05 -6.51
N LYS A 481 -43.92 -33.36 -5.97
CA LYS A 481 -44.30 -32.96 -4.62
C LYS A 481 -43.36 -33.54 -3.55
N ASN A 482 -42.95 -34.81 -3.70
CA ASN A 482 -42.03 -35.45 -2.74
C ASN A 482 -40.59 -34.92 -2.87
N VAL A 483 -40.13 -34.59 -4.08
CA VAL A 483 -38.75 -34.15 -4.32
C VAL A 483 -38.50 -32.68 -4.00
N LEU A 484 -39.49 -31.80 -4.22
CA LEU A 484 -39.34 -30.34 -4.11
C LEU A 484 -38.71 -29.85 -2.80
N PRO A 485 -39.06 -30.37 -1.60
CA PRO A 485 -38.44 -29.96 -0.34
C PRO A 485 -36.93 -30.26 -0.28
N VAL A 486 -36.51 -31.43 -0.79
CA VAL A 486 -35.10 -31.86 -0.80
C VAL A 486 -34.31 -31.11 -1.87
N TYR A 487 -34.90 -30.96 -3.06
CA TYR A 487 -34.35 -30.22 -4.19
C TYR A 487 -34.04 -28.76 -3.86
N LYS A 488 -34.90 -28.08 -3.05
CA LYS A 488 -34.59 -26.75 -2.52
C LYS A 488 -33.33 -26.74 -1.66
N GLY A 489 -33.14 -27.76 -0.81
CA GLY A 489 -31.92 -27.93 0.00
C GLY A 489 -30.67 -28.04 -0.86
N GLU A 490 -30.73 -28.89 -1.88
CA GLU A 490 -29.63 -29.07 -2.84
C GLU A 490 -29.34 -27.80 -3.65
N PHE A 491 -30.37 -27.05 -4.03
CA PHE A 491 -30.16 -25.77 -4.74
C PHE A 491 -29.48 -24.71 -3.86
N ILE A 492 -29.77 -24.67 -2.55
CA ILE A 492 -29.02 -23.82 -1.61
C ILE A 492 -27.57 -24.30 -1.47
N SER A 493 -27.34 -25.63 -1.51
CA SER A 493 -26.00 -26.22 -1.55
C SER A 493 -25.23 -25.74 -2.79
N LEU A 494 -25.85 -25.83 -3.97
CA LEU A 494 -25.31 -25.34 -5.25
C LEU A 494 -24.93 -23.85 -5.20
N VAL A 495 -25.83 -22.97 -4.69
CA VAL A 495 -25.55 -21.53 -4.55
C VAL A 495 -24.30 -21.29 -3.67
N LYS A 496 -24.15 -22.05 -2.59
CA LYS A 496 -22.97 -21.97 -1.70
C LYS A 496 -21.71 -22.53 -2.35
N MET A 497 -21.80 -23.65 -3.08
CA MET A 497 -20.66 -24.26 -3.76
C MET A 497 -20.03 -23.35 -4.82
N THR A 498 -20.74 -22.32 -5.30
CA THR A 498 -20.12 -21.28 -6.16
C THR A 498 -18.97 -20.53 -5.49
N SER A 499 -18.83 -20.53 -4.17
CA SER A 499 -17.74 -19.83 -3.46
C SER A 499 -16.34 -20.33 -3.79
N ILE A 500 -16.22 -21.47 -4.48
CA ILE A 500 -14.93 -22.10 -4.84
C ILE A 500 -14.48 -21.79 -6.28
N VAL A 501 -15.24 -21.02 -7.07
CA VAL A 501 -14.90 -20.80 -8.50
C VAL A 501 -13.71 -19.87 -8.74
N GLY A 502 -13.23 -19.15 -7.70
CA GLY A 502 -11.96 -18.42 -7.76
C GLY A 502 -10.76 -19.31 -8.12
N TYR A 503 -10.84 -20.61 -7.83
CA TYR A 503 -9.85 -21.63 -8.23
C TYR A 503 -9.78 -21.88 -9.75
N ILE A 504 -10.74 -21.38 -10.54
CA ILE A 504 -10.71 -21.41 -12.00
C ILE A 504 -10.88 -20.01 -12.60
N ALA A 505 -10.34 -19.00 -11.90
CA ALA A 505 -10.31 -17.59 -12.31
C ALA A 505 -11.68 -16.89 -12.49
N VAL A 506 -12.74 -17.43 -11.91
CA VAL A 506 -14.07 -16.80 -11.96
C VAL A 506 -14.25 -15.86 -10.76
N GLN A 507 -14.60 -14.60 -11.04
CA GLN A 507 -14.92 -13.62 -10.00
C GLN A 507 -16.39 -13.74 -9.58
N ASP A 508 -16.62 -14.52 -8.52
CA ASP A 508 -17.90 -14.63 -7.82
C ASP A 508 -18.01 -13.64 -6.65
N LEU A 509 -19.09 -13.74 -5.87
CA LEU A 509 -19.31 -12.95 -4.67
C LEU A 509 -18.21 -13.14 -3.59
N THR A 510 -17.60 -14.33 -3.50
CA THR A 510 -16.49 -14.64 -2.59
C THR A 510 -15.19 -13.96 -3.03
N LYS A 511 -14.74 -14.21 -4.26
CA LYS A 511 -13.53 -13.57 -4.84
C LYS A 511 -13.66 -12.04 -4.86
N ALA A 512 -14.87 -11.49 -5.03
CA ALA A 512 -15.12 -10.04 -4.90
C ALA A 512 -14.89 -9.53 -3.46
N SER A 513 -15.29 -10.28 -2.44
CA SER A 513 -14.96 -9.98 -1.03
C SER A 513 -13.46 -10.08 -0.77
N ASP A 514 -12.77 -11.04 -1.38
CA ASP A 514 -11.32 -11.23 -1.22
C ASP A 514 -10.50 -10.07 -1.82
N ILE A 515 -10.90 -9.55 -2.98
CA ILE A 515 -10.28 -8.37 -3.62
C ILE A 515 -10.51 -7.09 -2.80
N ILE A 516 -11.66 -6.94 -2.14
CA ILE A 516 -11.92 -5.81 -1.23
C ILE A 516 -11.04 -5.93 0.02
N ARG A 517 -10.97 -7.14 0.59
CA ARG A 517 -10.21 -7.45 1.80
C ARG A 517 -8.70 -7.34 1.62
N SER A 518 -8.15 -7.65 0.45
CA SER A 518 -6.71 -7.50 0.16
C SER A 518 -6.26 -6.04 0.09
N ARG A 519 -7.03 -5.14 -0.56
CA ARG A 519 -6.69 -3.70 -0.59
C ARG A 519 -6.87 -2.98 0.74
N THR A 520 -7.95 -3.31 1.46
CA THR A 520 -8.36 -2.57 2.67
C THR A 520 -7.68 -3.07 3.94
N PHE A 521 -7.24 -4.33 3.96
CA PHE A 521 -6.79 -5.07 5.14
C PHE A 521 -7.85 -5.16 6.27
N ASP A 522 -9.09 -4.76 6.00
CA ASP A 522 -10.25 -5.05 6.85
C ASP A 522 -10.77 -6.44 6.46
N ALA A 523 -10.46 -7.43 7.29
CA ALA A 523 -11.01 -8.78 7.14
C ALA A 523 -12.36 -8.96 7.83
N PHE A 524 -12.75 -8.07 8.76
CA PHE A 524 -13.98 -8.23 9.53
C PHE A 524 -15.22 -7.85 8.72
N PHE A 525 -15.22 -6.66 8.14
CA PHE A 525 -16.40 -6.15 7.46
C PHE A 525 -16.74 -6.94 6.18
N PRO A 526 -15.79 -7.25 5.26
CA PRO A 526 -16.09 -8.02 4.05
C PRO A 526 -16.59 -9.44 4.32
N LEU A 527 -16.03 -10.16 5.31
CA LEU A 527 -16.48 -11.51 5.66
C LEU A 527 -17.91 -11.53 6.22
N ILE A 528 -18.27 -10.56 7.07
CA ILE A 528 -19.66 -10.41 7.55
C ILE A 528 -20.59 -10.03 6.40
N MET A 529 -20.17 -9.07 5.55
CA MET A 529 -20.91 -8.64 4.38
C MET A 529 -21.18 -9.80 3.41
N VAL A 530 -20.18 -10.61 3.07
CA VAL A 530 -20.33 -11.72 2.12
C VAL A 530 -21.25 -12.81 2.68
N ALA A 531 -21.14 -13.11 3.98
CA ALA A 531 -22.03 -14.05 4.66
C ALA A 531 -23.50 -13.57 4.67
N VAL A 532 -23.73 -12.28 4.95
CA VAL A 532 -25.06 -11.65 4.86
C VAL A 532 -25.61 -11.68 3.44
N LEU A 533 -24.78 -11.39 2.43
CA LEU A 533 -25.20 -11.38 1.02
C LEU A 533 -25.55 -12.79 0.52
N TYR A 534 -24.75 -13.82 0.83
CA TYR A 534 -25.08 -15.22 0.54
C TYR A 534 -26.35 -15.68 1.26
N PHE A 535 -26.57 -15.24 2.49
CA PHE A 535 -27.79 -15.53 3.25
C PHE A 535 -29.03 -14.87 2.61
N CYS A 536 -28.94 -13.58 2.27
CA CYS A 536 -30.01 -12.85 1.59
C CYS A 536 -30.31 -13.44 0.21
N LEU A 537 -29.29 -13.74 -0.60
CA LEU A 537 -29.42 -14.40 -1.90
C LEU A 537 -30.13 -15.75 -1.76
N SER A 538 -29.65 -16.61 -0.86
CA SER A 538 -30.27 -17.91 -0.57
C SER A 538 -31.73 -17.72 -0.13
N GLY A 539 -32.00 -16.78 0.78
CA GLY A 539 -33.34 -16.48 1.29
C GLY A 539 -34.32 -16.04 0.19
N ILE A 540 -33.90 -15.15 -0.71
CA ILE A 540 -34.69 -14.68 -1.85
C ILE A 540 -35.00 -15.84 -2.80
N LEU A 541 -33.99 -16.63 -3.17
CA LEU A 541 -34.15 -17.78 -4.05
C LEU A 541 -35.06 -18.87 -3.44
N ILE A 542 -34.99 -19.09 -2.13
CA ILE A 542 -35.92 -19.97 -1.39
C ILE A 542 -37.36 -19.47 -1.49
N GLN A 543 -37.62 -18.15 -1.40
CA GLN A 543 -38.99 -17.64 -1.59
C GLN A 543 -39.47 -17.88 -3.02
N ILE A 544 -38.65 -17.60 -4.03
CA ILE A 544 -38.97 -17.83 -5.45
C ILE A 544 -39.32 -19.31 -5.71
N LEU A 545 -38.48 -20.25 -5.24
CA LEU A 545 -38.75 -21.69 -5.34
C LEU A 545 -40.00 -22.13 -4.53
N SER A 546 -40.40 -21.37 -3.51
CA SER A 546 -41.61 -21.63 -2.73
C SER A 546 -42.90 -21.14 -3.41
N LEU A 547 -42.82 -20.16 -4.31
CA LEU A 547 -43.94 -19.80 -5.19
C LEU A 547 -44.27 -20.94 -6.17
N ILE A 548 -43.25 -21.66 -6.64
CA ILE A 548 -43.41 -22.84 -7.52
C ILE A 548 -44.05 -24.01 -6.75
N GLU A 549 -43.62 -24.27 -5.50
CA GLU A 549 -44.25 -25.30 -4.64
C GLU A 549 -45.76 -25.07 -4.45
N VAL A 550 -46.20 -23.81 -4.29
CA VAL A 550 -47.61 -23.43 -4.15
C VAL A 550 -48.44 -23.72 -5.41
N GLN A 551 -47.80 -23.86 -6.58
CA GLN A 551 -48.48 -24.31 -7.80
C GLN A 551 -48.59 -25.85 -7.86
N VAL A 552 -47.58 -26.57 -7.37
CA VAL A 552 -47.45 -28.04 -7.49
C VAL A 552 -48.19 -28.82 -6.41
N ASP A 553 -48.22 -28.37 -5.14
CA ASP A 553 -48.96 -29.06 -4.08
C ASP A 553 -50.34 -28.41 -3.80
N PRO A 554 -51.46 -29.13 -4.03
CA PRO A 554 -52.80 -28.67 -3.65
C PRO A 554 -52.98 -28.37 -2.14
N LYS A 555 -52.22 -29.04 -1.25
CA LYS A 555 -52.28 -28.72 0.19
C LYS A 555 -51.57 -27.38 0.49
N ALA A 556 -50.40 -27.12 -0.07
CA ALA A 556 -49.74 -25.82 -0.06
C ALA A 556 -50.62 -24.72 -0.68
N ARG A 557 -51.22 -24.98 -1.85
CA ARG A 557 -52.14 -24.05 -2.53
C ARG A 557 -53.35 -23.70 -1.66
N ARG A 558 -54.00 -24.67 -1.01
CA ARG A 558 -55.06 -24.42 -0.02
C ARG A 558 -54.54 -23.64 1.19
N LYS A 559 -53.34 -23.95 1.71
CA LYS A 559 -52.70 -23.21 2.82
C LYS A 559 -52.43 -21.74 2.46
N ALA A 560 -52.02 -21.48 1.22
CA ALA A 560 -51.76 -20.15 0.67
C ALA A 560 -53.06 -19.35 0.44
N SER A 561 -54.09 -19.95 -0.17
CA SER A 561 -55.41 -19.31 -0.31
C SER A 561 -56.03 -18.97 1.05
N ALA A 562 -55.95 -19.90 2.01
CA ALA A 562 -56.31 -19.66 3.42
C ALA A 562 -55.30 -18.77 4.18
N MET A 563 -54.27 -18.24 3.51
CA MET A 563 -53.38 -17.20 4.01
C MET A 563 -53.85 -15.82 3.57
N PHE A 564 -54.17 -15.64 2.28
CA PHE A 564 -54.71 -14.39 1.73
C PHE A 564 -56.11 -14.04 2.26
N SER A 565 -56.92 -15.06 2.58
CA SER A 565 -58.25 -14.88 3.17
C SER A 565 -58.24 -14.30 4.60
N ASN A 566 -57.20 -14.54 5.41
CA ASN A 566 -57.18 -14.20 6.83
C ASN A 566 -56.11 -13.12 7.14
N LYS A 567 -56.50 -11.85 6.95
CA LYS A 567 -55.59 -10.69 6.88
C LYS A 567 -54.88 -10.30 8.18
N THR A 568 -55.42 -10.63 9.35
CA THR A 568 -54.94 -10.10 10.65
C THR A 568 -53.85 -10.95 11.29
N GLY A 569 -54.06 -12.26 11.46
CA GLY A 569 -53.14 -13.11 12.24
C GLY A 569 -51.81 -13.47 11.56
N LYS A 570 -51.78 -13.66 10.23
CA LYS A 570 -50.64 -14.33 9.56
C LYS A 570 -49.52 -13.42 9.07
N ARG A 571 -49.76 -12.10 8.96
CA ARG A 571 -48.67 -11.11 8.77
C ARG A 571 -47.68 -11.16 9.94
N GLY A 572 -48.17 -11.42 11.16
CA GLY A 572 -47.34 -11.68 12.33
C GLY A 572 -46.43 -12.89 12.15
N LEU A 573 -46.96 -14.05 11.76
CA LEU A 573 -46.17 -15.29 11.67
C LEU A 573 -45.10 -15.29 10.57
N HIS A 574 -45.38 -14.70 9.39
CA HIS A 574 -44.38 -14.59 8.34
C HIS A 574 -43.29 -13.55 8.68
N ARG A 575 -43.67 -12.42 9.31
CA ARG A 575 -42.69 -11.50 9.91
C ARG A 575 -41.88 -12.19 11.00
N LEU A 576 -42.50 -12.97 11.90
CA LEU A 576 -41.83 -13.68 12.99
C LEU A 576 -40.79 -14.67 12.46
N LYS A 577 -41.10 -15.46 11.41
CA LYS A 577 -40.08 -16.32 10.79
C LYS A 577 -38.93 -15.51 10.19
N LEU A 578 -39.22 -14.43 9.47
CA LEU A 578 -38.20 -13.57 8.89
C LEU A 578 -37.35 -12.89 9.98
N PHE A 579 -37.97 -12.49 11.09
CA PHE A 579 -37.35 -11.88 12.28
C PHE A 579 -36.55 -12.87 13.11
N VAL A 580 -36.94 -14.15 13.16
CA VAL A 580 -36.12 -15.25 13.71
C VAL A 580 -34.94 -15.58 12.81
N TYR A 581 -35.10 -15.51 11.49
CA TYR A 581 -33.99 -15.69 10.54
C TYR A 581 -32.99 -14.52 10.58
N PHE A 582 -33.46 -13.27 10.58
CA PHE A 582 -32.62 -12.10 10.82
C PHE A 582 -32.10 -12.06 12.26
N GLY A 583 -32.82 -12.59 13.25
CA GLY A 583 -32.37 -12.70 14.64
C GLY A 583 -31.30 -13.77 14.85
N LEU A 584 -31.34 -14.87 14.09
CA LEU A 584 -30.27 -15.86 14.03
C LEU A 584 -29.06 -15.33 13.26
N LEU A 585 -29.27 -14.64 12.14
CA LEU A 585 -28.19 -13.98 11.40
C LEU A 585 -27.52 -12.90 12.26
N ALA A 586 -28.32 -12.02 12.88
CA ALA A 586 -27.85 -11.02 13.83
C ALA A 586 -27.22 -11.68 15.06
N GLY A 587 -27.72 -12.84 15.52
CA GLY A 587 -27.11 -13.62 16.59
C GLY A 587 -25.74 -14.20 16.22
N ILE A 588 -25.55 -14.63 14.96
CA ILE A 588 -24.26 -15.11 14.42
C ILE A 588 -23.30 -13.93 14.22
N VAL A 589 -23.78 -12.80 13.68
CA VAL A 589 -22.98 -11.57 13.53
C VAL A 589 -22.62 -10.99 14.90
N LEU A 590 -23.55 -10.96 15.85
CA LEU A 590 -23.31 -10.51 17.22
C LEU A 590 -22.37 -11.48 17.96
N ALA A 591 -22.46 -12.80 17.75
CA ALA A 591 -21.47 -13.75 18.24
C ALA A 591 -20.10 -13.53 17.59
N ALA A 592 -20.03 -13.16 16.31
CA ALA A 592 -18.77 -12.79 15.63
C ALA A 592 -18.22 -11.42 16.07
N VAL A 593 -19.04 -10.52 16.62
CA VAL A 593 -18.64 -9.26 17.28
C VAL A 593 -18.20 -9.49 18.72
N ILE A 594 -18.91 -10.33 19.47
CA ILE A 594 -18.69 -10.61 20.89
C ILE A 594 -17.56 -11.62 21.13
N ALA A 595 -17.38 -12.63 20.27
CA ALA A 595 -16.28 -13.61 20.43
C ALA A 595 -14.89 -12.94 20.44
N PRO A 596 -14.58 -11.94 19.59
CA PRO A 596 -13.38 -11.11 19.73
C PRO A 596 -13.25 -10.32 21.04
N MET A 597 -14.35 -9.97 21.70
CA MET A 597 -14.34 -9.31 23.03
C MET A 597 -14.13 -10.33 24.16
N LEU A 598 -14.74 -11.51 24.06
CA LEU A 598 -14.53 -12.61 25.00
C LEU A 598 -13.11 -13.22 24.88
N SER A 599 -12.49 -13.20 23.70
CA SER A 599 -11.17 -13.78 23.46
C SER A 599 -9.99 -13.01 24.08
N ASN A 600 -10.24 -11.91 24.81
CA ASN A 600 -9.21 -11.32 25.67
C ASN A 600 -8.90 -12.20 26.90
N LEU A 601 -9.70 -13.22 27.19
CA LEU A 601 -9.42 -14.24 28.20
C LEU A 601 -8.75 -15.47 27.56
N GLY A 602 -7.43 -15.60 27.73
CA GLY A 602 -6.71 -16.87 27.51
C GLY A 602 -5.69 -16.93 26.36
N ALA A 603 -5.29 -15.81 25.75
CA ALA A 603 -4.30 -15.77 24.66
C ALA A 603 -2.96 -15.11 25.06
N THR A 604 -2.39 -15.49 26.21
CA THR A 604 -1.00 -15.15 26.55
C THR A 604 -0.05 -15.85 25.57
N GLY A 605 0.70 -15.09 24.77
CA GLY A 605 1.70 -15.63 23.85
C GLY A 605 2.81 -16.33 24.62
N ALA A 606 2.95 -17.64 24.42
CA ALA A 606 3.98 -18.44 25.10
C ALA A 606 5.34 -18.25 24.40
N GLY A 607 6.25 -17.53 25.07
CA GLY A 607 7.60 -17.21 24.59
C GLY A 607 7.80 -15.69 24.49
N GLY A 608 9.02 -15.22 24.80
CA GLY A 608 9.38 -13.81 24.88
C GLY A 608 9.38 -13.05 23.54
N PRO A 609 10.11 -11.92 23.43
CA PRO A 609 10.17 -11.15 22.19
C PRO A 609 10.70 -12.01 21.02
N ILE A 610 10.33 -11.63 19.79
CA ILE A 610 10.87 -12.20 18.55
C ILE A 610 11.70 -11.09 17.91
N LEU A 611 13.03 -11.23 17.95
CA LEU A 611 13.98 -10.18 17.53
C LEU A 611 14.77 -10.59 16.28
N SER A 612 14.96 -11.90 16.12
CA SER A 612 15.69 -12.56 15.04
C SER A 612 14.83 -13.65 14.39
N VAL A 613 15.21 -14.10 13.20
CA VAL A 613 14.53 -15.23 12.53
C VAL A 613 14.68 -16.54 13.31
N ALA A 614 15.71 -16.69 14.16
CA ALA A 614 15.87 -17.86 15.02
C ALA A 614 14.77 -17.96 16.10
N ASP A 615 14.20 -16.83 16.54
CA ASP A 615 13.15 -16.78 17.57
C ASP A 615 11.77 -17.29 17.09
N LEU A 616 11.67 -17.68 15.80
CA LEU A 616 10.49 -18.29 15.18
C LEU A 616 10.30 -19.77 15.57
N GLU A 617 11.34 -20.47 16.01
CA GLU A 617 11.23 -21.90 16.32
C GLU A 617 10.27 -22.13 17.51
N GLY A 618 9.35 -23.10 17.39
CA GLY A 618 8.26 -23.33 18.35
C GLY A 618 7.06 -22.38 18.28
N ARG A 619 7.17 -21.25 17.55
CA ARG A 619 6.13 -20.22 17.40
C ARG A 619 5.04 -20.62 16.40
N ARG A 620 3.94 -19.88 16.39
CA ARG A 620 2.86 -19.99 15.41
C ARG A 620 3.13 -19.05 14.24
N VAL A 621 3.46 -19.60 13.07
CA VAL A 621 3.88 -18.78 11.91
C VAL A 621 2.87 -18.94 10.78
N CYS A 622 2.28 -17.81 10.36
CA CYS A 622 1.49 -17.78 9.14
C CYS A 622 2.39 -17.82 7.91
N VAL A 623 1.94 -18.57 6.91
CA VAL A 623 2.56 -18.73 5.59
C VAL A 623 1.45 -18.75 4.53
N ILE A 624 1.71 -18.26 3.32
CA ILE A 624 0.73 -18.33 2.22
C ILE A 624 0.92 -19.65 1.46
N THR A 625 -0.10 -20.52 1.45
CA THR A 625 -0.02 -21.87 0.88
C THR A 625 0.44 -21.83 -0.58
N GLY A 626 1.40 -22.69 -0.94
CA GLY A 626 1.91 -22.78 -2.32
C GLY A 626 2.75 -21.58 -2.77
N THR A 627 3.39 -20.87 -1.84
CA THR A 627 4.36 -19.80 -2.14
C THR A 627 5.72 -20.11 -1.52
N THR A 628 6.79 -19.49 -1.98
CA THR A 628 8.14 -19.82 -1.49
C THR A 628 8.37 -19.41 -0.04
N GLY A 629 7.62 -18.45 0.51
CA GLY A 629 7.59 -18.21 1.96
C GLY A 629 7.13 -19.44 2.75
N ASP A 630 6.20 -20.22 2.20
CA ASP A 630 5.75 -21.49 2.76
C ASP A 630 6.80 -22.60 2.56
N PHE A 631 7.24 -22.82 1.32
CA PHE A 631 8.21 -23.87 1.01
C PHE A 631 9.56 -23.68 1.72
N THR A 632 10.15 -22.48 1.68
CA THR A 632 11.43 -22.18 2.34
C THR A 632 11.32 -22.35 3.86
N MET A 633 10.23 -21.87 4.49
CA MET A 633 10.03 -22.11 5.92
C MET A 633 9.91 -23.59 6.24
N LYS A 634 9.01 -24.33 5.55
CA LYS A 634 8.86 -25.78 5.75
C LYS A 634 10.13 -26.57 5.40
N LYS A 635 11.04 -26.03 4.57
CA LYS A 635 12.36 -26.60 4.26
C LYS A 635 13.36 -26.37 5.41
N LEU A 636 13.50 -25.14 5.89
CA LEU A 636 14.50 -24.71 6.88
C LEU A 636 14.10 -24.96 8.35
N TYR A 637 12.85 -24.65 8.72
CA TYR A 637 12.37 -24.62 10.11
C TYR A 637 11.35 -25.73 10.37
N LYS A 638 11.74 -26.75 11.14
CA LYS A 638 10.98 -28.00 11.32
C LYS A 638 10.10 -28.00 12.57
N ASN A 639 10.45 -27.25 13.62
CA ASN A 639 9.68 -27.19 14.86
C ASN A 639 8.79 -25.93 14.94
N VAL A 640 8.39 -25.37 13.79
CA VAL A 640 7.43 -24.26 13.67
C VAL A 640 6.00 -24.79 13.58
N LYS A 641 5.06 -24.11 14.25
CA LYS A 641 3.62 -24.40 14.17
C LYS A 641 3.03 -23.59 13.01
N TYR A 642 3.04 -24.19 11.82
CA TYR A 642 2.50 -23.57 10.62
C TYR A 642 1.01 -23.28 10.73
N LEU A 643 0.63 -22.11 10.24
CA LEU A 643 -0.75 -21.67 10.04
C LEU A 643 -0.90 -21.32 8.56
N ASP A 644 -1.22 -22.34 7.75
CA ASP A 644 -1.43 -22.21 6.32
C ASP A 644 -2.61 -21.26 6.02
N MET A 645 -2.35 -20.22 5.22
CA MET A 645 -3.32 -19.19 4.84
C MET A 645 -3.41 -19.11 3.31
N VAL A 646 -4.61 -18.92 2.78
CA VAL A 646 -4.79 -18.64 1.34
C VAL A 646 -4.56 -17.16 1.01
N TYR A 647 -4.70 -16.27 2.00
CA TYR A 647 -4.76 -14.82 1.79
C TYR A 647 -3.95 -14.03 2.82
N ILE A 648 -3.22 -13.01 2.35
CA ILE A 648 -2.40 -12.09 3.17
C ILE A 648 -3.21 -11.45 4.31
N ALA A 649 -4.44 -11.00 4.02
CA ALA A 649 -5.29 -10.34 5.00
C ALA A 649 -5.73 -11.26 6.16
N ASP A 650 -5.78 -12.59 5.96
CA ASP A 650 -6.08 -13.55 7.03
C ASP A 650 -4.87 -13.79 7.93
N ALA A 651 -3.66 -13.82 7.37
CA ALA A 651 -2.42 -13.81 8.15
C ALA A 651 -2.31 -12.52 8.99
N VAL A 652 -2.60 -11.36 8.39
CA VAL A 652 -2.67 -10.07 9.10
C VAL A 652 -3.72 -10.09 10.21
N LEU A 653 -4.93 -10.63 9.98
CA LEU A 653 -5.95 -10.76 11.02
C LEU A 653 -5.51 -11.73 12.15
N ALA A 654 -4.88 -12.86 11.82
CA ALA A 654 -4.36 -13.81 12.79
C ALA A 654 -3.28 -13.18 13.68
N MET A 655 -2.43 -12.32 13.09
CA MET A 655 -1.43 -11.51 13.79
C MET A 655 -2.06 -10.44 14.68
N LYS A 656 -3.09 -9.70 14.22
CA LYS A 656 -3.85 -8.71 15.01
C LYS A 656 -4.66 -9.34 16.16
N LYS A 657 -4.89 -10.65 16.12
CA LYS A 657 -5.69 -11.41 17.12
C LYS A 657 -4.86 -12.36 17.99
N ASN A 658 -3.53 -12.20 18.02
CA ASN A 658 -2.60 -13.05 18.78
C ASN A 658 -2.79 -14.57 18.52
N LYS A 659 -3.30 -14.93 17.33
CA LYS A 659 -3.44 -16.32 16.87
C LYS A 659 -2.17 -16.82 16.17
N ALA A 660 -1.49 -15.92 15.46
CA ALA A 660 -0.14 -16.09 14.97
C ALA A 660 0.85 -15.24 15.78
N ASP A 661 2.14 -15.54 15.67
CA ASP A 661 3.25 -14.86 16.32
C ASP A 661 4.18 -14.18 15.31
N ALA A 662 4.31 -14.75 14.11
CA ALA A 662 4.88 -14.11 12.94
C ALA A 662 4.06 -14.45 11.67
N PHE A 663 4.24 -13.65 10.63
CA PHE A 663 3.77 -13.92 9.27
C PHE A 663 4.97 -13.85 8.31
N VAL A 664 5.24 -14.94 7.59
CA VAL A 664 6.35 -15.03 6.64
C VAL A 664 5.84 -14.90 5.21
N PHE A 665 6.43 -13.97 4.47
CA PHE A 665 6.13 -13.72 3.07
C PHE A 665 7.25 -12.93 2.37
N ASP A 666 7.03 -12.52 1.13
CA ASP A 666 7.90 -11.61 0.40
C ASP A 666 8.10 -10.27 1.12
N LYS A 667 9.35 -9.79 1.21
CA LYS A 667 9.70 -8.53 1.89
C LYS A 667 9.01 -7.30 1.30
N ASN A 668 8.87 -7.19 -0.03
CA ASN A 668 8.26 -6.01 -0.66
C ASN A 668 6.74 -5.97 -0.46
N SER A 669 6.08 -7.11 -0.51
CA SER A 669 4.68 -7.29 -0.13
C SER A 669 4.47 -7.00 1.36
N LEU A 670 5.38 -7.46 2.24
CA LEU A 670 5.31 -7.16 3.67
C LEU A 670 5.55 -5.68 3.99
N LYS A 671 6.47 -4.97 3.30
CA LYS A 671 6.57 -3.50 3.38
C LYS A 671 5.20 -2.86 3.10
N TYR A 672 4.50 -3.32 2.06
CA TYR A 672 3.20 -2.77 1.67
C TYR A 672 2.08 -3.10 2.67
N VAL A 673 2.15 -4.25 3.34
CA VAL A 673 1.32 -4.55 4.53
C VAL A 673 1.62 -3.57 5.66
N LEU A 674 2.89 -3.32 5.99
CA LEU A 674 3.28 -2.42 7.08
C LEU A 674 2.78 -0.98 6.90
N LEU A 675 2.67 -0.47 5.67
CA LEU A 675 2.11 0.87 5.38
C LEU A 675 0.69 1.09 5.94
N ARG A 676 -0.05 0.01 6.23
CA ARG A 676 -1.42 0.06 6.81
C ARG A 676 -1.54 -0.68 8.14
N ASN A 677 -0.44 -1.19 8.68
CA ASN A 677 -0.42 -2.06 9.85
C ASN A 677 0.79 -1.74 10.74
N GLU A 678 0.81 -0.52 11.26
CA GLU A 678 1.90 0.07 12.05
C GLU A 678 2.21 -0.68 13.36
N GLU A 679 1.28 -1.52 13.86
CA GLU A 679 1.53 -2.36 15.05
C GLU A 679 2.55 -3.48 14.78
N PHE A 680 2.88 -3.73 13.52
CA PHE A 680 3.87 -4.71 13.10
C PHE A 680 5.19 -4.07 12.67
N MET A 681 6.22 -4.90 12.57
CA MET A 681 7.52 -4.61 12.00
C MET A 681 8.03 -5.82 11.23
N LEU A 682 8.93 -5.59 10.27
CA LEU A 682 9.78 -6.66 9.74
C LEU A 682 10.86 -6.99 10.76
N LEU A 683 11.27 -8.26 10.82
CA LEU A 683 12.54 -8.63 11.47
C LEU A 683 13.72 -8.03 10.69
N PRO A 684 14.83 -7.69 11.37
CA PRO A 684 16.04 -7.19 10.72
C PRO A 684 16.68 -8.26 9.83
N ASP A 685 16.64 -9.52 10.29
CA ASP A 685 17.10 -10.68 9.54
C ASP A 685 16.10 -11.08 8.45
N ARG A 686 16.62 -11.35 7.25
CA ARG A 686 15.89 -12.10 6.22
C ARG A 686 15.93 -13.60 6.54
N ILE A 687 14.91 -14.31 6.10
CA ILE A 687 14.88 -15.78 6.12
C ILE A 687 15.74 -16.34 4.98
N ASP A 688 15.60 -15.77 3.78
CA ASP A 688 16.26 -16.28 2.58
C ASP A 688 16.39 -15.18 1.50
N ARG A 689 17.27 -15.41 0.52
CA ARG A 689 17.41 -14.61 -0.71
C ARG A 689 17.09 -15.47 -1.90
N VAL A 690 16.09 -15.05 -2.65
CA VAL A 690 15.41 -15.91 -3.62
C VAL A 690 15.22 -15.18 -4.94
N ASP A 691 15.49 -15.91 -6.02
CA ASP A 691 15.43 -15.43 -7.38
C ASP A 691 14.04 -15.68 -7.96
N ILE A 692 13.44 -14.62 -8.51
CA ILE A 692 12.07 -14.64 -9.05
C ILE A 692 12.14 -14.85 -10.56
N ALA A 693 11.47 -15.89 -11.04
CA ALA A 693 11.47 -16.33 -12.42
C ALA A 693 10.03 -16.54 -12.93
N ILE A 694 9.86 -16.71 -14.24
CA ILE A 694 8.57 -17.01 -14.86
C ILE A 694 8.45 -18.53 -14.99
N PRO A 695 7.48 -19.19 -14.34
CA PRO A 695 7.04 -20.53 -14.68
C PRO A 695 6.47 -20.59 -16.11
N ILE A 696 6.90 -21.62 -16.84
CA ILE A 696 6.57 -21.91 -18.24
C ILE A 696 6.16 -23.38 -18.31
N LYS A 697 5.24 -23.70 -19.22
CA LYS A 697 4.85 -25.10 -19.49
C LYS A 697 6.08 -25.95 -19.81
N LYS A 698 6.29 -27.04 -19.04
CA LYS A 698 7.46 -27.92 -19.18
C LYS A 698 7.60 -28.49 -20.59
N GLY A 699 8.84 -28.50 -21.09
CA GLY A 699 9.18 -28.93 -22.44
C GLY A 699 8.94 -27.87 -23.53
N ASN A 700 8.35 -26.71 -23.20
CA ASN A 700 8.16 -25.62 -24.16
C ASN A 700 9.47 -24.79 -24.32
N VAL A 701 10.50 -25.45 -24.86
CA VAL A 701 11.84 -24.88 -25.05
C VAL A 701 11.82 -23.62 -25.95
N MET A 702 10.87 -23.54 -26.88
CA MET A 702 10.69 -22.36 -27.73
C MET A 702 10.29 -21.13 -26.91
N VAL A 703 9.15 -21.19 -26.19
CA VAL A 703 8.71 -20.09 -25.32
C VAL A 703 9.74 -19.82 -24.22
N LYS A 704 10.37 -20.86 -23.64
CA LYS A 704 11.47 -20.70 -22.67
C LYS A 704 12.62 -19.87 -23.24
N ASN A 705 13.03 -20.11 -24.48
CA ASN A 705 14.11 -19.36 -25.11
C ASN A 705 13.68 -17.96 -25.57
N GLU A 706 12.45 -17.79 -26.07
CA GLU A 706 11.85 -16.48 -26.35
C GLU A 706 11.82 -15.60 -25.10
N ILE A 707 11.22 -16.10 -24.01
CA ILE A 707 11.11 -15.41 -22.72
C ILE A 707 12.50 -15.12 -22.13
N ASN A 708 13.45 -16.05 -22.21
CA ASN A 708 14.83 -15.82 -21.77
C ASN A 708 15.57 -14.77 -22.63
N GLY A 709 15.28 -14.70 -23.94
CA GLY A 709 15.78 -13.64 -24.81
C GLY A 709 15.26 -12.28 -24.39
N ILE A 710 13.95 -12.18 -24.16
CA ILE A 710 13.27 -10.95 -23.74
C ILE A 710 13.70 -10.53 -22.33
N ILE A 711 13.82 -11.44 -21.36
CA ILE A 711 14.30 -11.08 -20.01
C ILE A 711 15.74 -10.54 -20.08
N ARG A 712 16.63 -11.12 -20.91
CA ARG A 712 17.97 -10.54 -21.13
C ARG A 712 17.89 -9.17 -21.77
N GLN A 713 17.10 -9.00 -22.84
CA GLN A 713 16.91 -7.71 -23.50
C GLN A 713 16.41 -6.65 -22.49
N LEU A 714 15.33 -6.93 -21.76
CA LEU A 714 14.79 -6.01 -20.76
C LEU A 714 15.76 -5.78 -19.58
N GLN A 715 16.70 -6.69 -19.32
CA GLN A 715 17.76 -6.50 -18.33
C GLN A 715 18.91 -5.63 -18.86
N GLU A 716 19.32 -5.84 -20.11
CA GLU A 716 20.38 -5.12 -20.83
C GLU A 716 19.95 -3.67 -21.17
N GLU A 717 18.68 -3.47 -21.50
CA GLU A 717 18.03 -2.15 -21.67
C GLU A 717 17.83 -1.40 -20.34
N GLY A 718 18.02 -2.04 -19.19
CA GLY A 718 17.67 -1.51 -17.88
C GLY A 718 16.17 -1.51 -17.57
N THR A 719 15.31 -1.92 -18.50
CA THR A 719 13.84 -1.99 -18.34
C THR A 719 13.37 -2.77 -17.10
N LEU A 720 14.01 -3.89 -16.75
CA LEU A 720 13.66 -4.65 -15.53
C LEU A 720 14.07 -3.91 -14.24
N ALA A 721 15.11 -3.09 -14.30
CA ALA A 721 15.34 -2.10 -13.26
C ALA A 721 14.18 -1.10 -13.31
N GLU A 722 13.98 -0.35 -14.41
CA GLU A 722 12.90 0.65 -14.60
C GLU A 722 11.54 0.22 -14.01
N MET A 723 11.16 -1.04 -14.16
CA MET A 723 9.99 -1.63 -13.51
C MET A 723 10.12 -1.89 -12.00
N TYR A 724 11.22 -2.48 -11.52
CA TYR A 724 11.44 -2.82 -10.10
C TYR A 724 11.14 -1.61 -9.21
N SER A 725 11.97 -0.57 -9.24
CA SER A 725 11.72 0.55 -8.35
C SER A 725 10.39 1.24 -8.66
N LYS A 726 9.96 1.34 -9.95
CA LYS A 726 8.63 1.88 -10.35
C LYS A 726 7.50 1.33 -9.46
N TRP A 727 7.52 0.04 -9.19
CA TRP A 727 6.57 -0.59 -8.30
C TRP A 727 6.99 -0.61 -6.81
N PHE A 728 8.29 -0.58 -6.48
CA PHE A 728 8.81 -0.86 -5.14
C PHE A 728 9.46 0.28 -4.29
N GLU A 729 9.96 1.44 -4.81
CA GLU A 729 10.78 2.39 -3.95
C GLU A 729 10.33 3.88 -3.73
N GLU A 730 9.97 4.76 -4.71
CA GLU A 730 9.24 6.00 -4.29
C GLU A 730 7.88 5.58 -3.66
N ASN A 731 7.28 6.52 -2.93
CA ASN A 731 5.94 6.36 -2.39
C ASN A 731 4.88 6.86 -3.38
N TRP A 732 4.24 5.95 -4.10
CA TRP A 732 3.08 6.27 -4.94
C TRP A 732 1.79 6.36 -4.10
N GLY A 733 1.06 7.47 -4.21
CA GLY A 733 -0.28 7.62 -3.62
C GLY A 733 -1.39 6.97 -4.46
N THR A 734 -1.15 6.82 -5.76
CA THR A 734 -1.97 6.07 -6.72
C THR A 734 -1.05 5.17 -7.54
N PRO A 735 -1.39 3.89 -7.79
CA PRO A 735 -0.58 2.98 -8.59
C PRO A 735 -0.10 3.58 -9.92
N PRO A 736 1.19 3.40 -10.28
CA PRO A 736 1.71 3.81 -11.58
C PRO A 736 0.86 3.31 -12.76
N PRO A 737 0.72 4.10 -13.84
CA PRO A 737 0.03 3.64 -15.04
C PRO A 737 0.82 2.52 -15.72
N LEU A 738 0.11 1.50 -16.21
CA LEU A 738 0.69 0.48 -17.08
C LEU A 738 1.16 1.11 -18.40
N PRO A 739 2.25 0.61 -19.02
CA PRO A 739 2.82 1.22 -20.22
C PRO A 739 1.89 1.06 -21.43
N VAL A 740 1.73 2.14 -22.21
CA VAL A 740 0.87 2.18 -23.41
C VAL A 740 1.59 1.56 -24.62
N LEU A 741 1.77 0.25 -24.58
CA LEU A 741 2.47 -0.52 -25.62
C LEU A 741 1.53 -0.83 -26.79
N LYS A 742 1.99 -0.55 -28.02
CA LYS A 742 1.25 -0.83 -29.25
C LYS A 742 1.63 -2.20 -29.80
N THR A 743 0.78 -3.19 -29.57
CA THR A 743 0.96 -4.56 -30.06
C THR A 743 -0.06 -4.83 -31.18
N GLN A 744 0.41 -5.28 -32.35
CA GLN A 744 -0.46 -5.67 -33.47
C GLN A 744 -1.03 -7.09 -33.26
N GLY A 745 -0.27 -7.96 -32.59
CA GLY A 745 -0.68 -9.32 -32.26
C GLY A 745 -0.54 -10.31 -33.42
N THR A 746 0.32 -10.04 -34.42
CA THR A 746 0.46 -10.90 -35.61
C THR A 746 0.99 -12.30 -35.25
N ASN A 747 1.72 -12.42 -34.15
CA ASN A 747 2.28 -13.69 -33.67
C ASN A 747 1.32 -14.44 -32.72
N GLY A 748 0.06 -14.00 -32.62
CA GLY A 748 -1.02 -14.68 -31.91
C GLY A 748 -1.29 -14.13 -30.52
N VAL A 749 -1.50 -15.01 -29.56
CA VAL A 749 -1.88 -14.68 -28.17
C VAL A 749 -0.84 -15.24 -27.20
N LEU A 750 -0.52 -14.46 -26.16
CA LEU A 750 0.23 -14.90 -24.99
C LEU A 750 -0.73 -14.96 -23.81
N LYS A 751 -0.95 -16.16 -23.26
CA LYS A 751 -1.82 -16.36 -22.10
C LYS A 751 -0.99 -16.34 -20.82
N MET A 752 -1.31 -15.42 -19.92
CA MET A 752 -0.59 -15.22 -18.67
C MET A 752 -1.49 -15.54 -17.48
N GLY A 753 -1.00 -16.34 -16.54
CA GLY A 753 -1.60 -16.46 -15.21
C GLY A 753 -1.02 -15.46 -14.22
N THR A 754 -1.86 -14.93 -13.32
CA THR A 754 -1.44 -14.03 -12.24
C THR A 754 -2.35 -14.17 -11.00
N CYS A 755 -2.03 -13.52 -9.89
CA CYS A 755 -2.83 -13.53 -8.65
C CYS A 755 -3.11 -12.10 -8.17
N SER A 756 -4.35 -11.61 -8.28
CA SER A 756 -4.70 -10.19 -8.03
C SER A 756 -4.74 -9.77 -6.54
N LEU A 757 -4.05 -10.49 -5.67
CA LEU A 757 -4.15 -10.36 -4.20
C LEU A 757 -2.78 -10.12 -3.52
N THR A 758 -1.72 -9.87 -4.31
CA THR A 758 -0.35 -9.64 -3.82
C THR A 758 0.17 -8.30 -4.30
N GLU A 759 -0.39 -7.23 -3.75
CA GLU A 759 0.04 -5.86 -3.98
C GLU A 759 1.44 -5.65 -3.37
N PRO A 760 2.43 -5.11 -4.11
CA PRO A 760 2.29 -4.38 -5.38
C PRO A 760 2.66 -5.18 -6.66
N PHE A 761 2.87 -6.50 -6.58
CA PHE A 761 3.21 -7.34 -7.74
C PHE A 761 2.05 -7.49 -8.72
N ALA A 762 0.89 -7.90 -8.20
CA ALA A 762 -0.33 -8.09 -8.98
C ALA A 762 -1.55 -7.82 -8.11
N PHE A 763 -2.37 -6.86 -8.52
CA PHE A 763 -3.56 -6.42 -7.80
C PHE A 763 -4.57 -5.82 -8.77
N VAL A 764 -5.84 -5.72 -8.36
CA VAL A 764 -6.82 -4.91 -9.11
C VAL A 764 -6.61 -3.44 -8.71
N TYR A 765 -6.67 -2.48 -9.64
CA TYR A 765 -6.87 -1.05 -9.38
C TYR A 765 -7.84 -0.46 -10.43
N ASN A 766 -8.74 0.45 -10.04
CA ASN A 766 -9.75 1.06 -10.94
C ASN A 766 -10.49 0.07 -11.88
N LYS A 767 -10.81 -1.13 -11.38
CA LYS A 767 -11.50 -2.23 -12.10
C LYS A 767 -10.65 -2.94 -13.19
N GLN A 768 -9.36 -2.63 -13.28
CA GLN A 768 -8.36 -3.31 -14.14
C GLN A 768 -7.30 -4.01 -13.28
N LEU A 769 -6.48 -4.89 -13.86
CA LEU A 769 -5.28 -5.40 -13.20
C LEU A 769 -4.15 -4.36 -13.29
N ALA A 770 -3.33 -4.27 -12.26
CA ALA A 770 -2.17 -3.39 -12.12
C ALA A 770 -1.09 -4.09 -11.28
N GLY A 771 0.13 -3.55 -11.29
CA GLY A 771 1.28 -4.10 -10.58
C GLY A 771 2.44 -4.49 -11.49
N HIS A 772 3.59 -4.72 -10.87
CA HIS A 772 4.85 -5.09 -11.52
C HIS A 772 4.71 -6.25 -12.52
N ASP A 773 4.01 -7.30 -12.13
CA ASP A 773 3.92 -8.54 -12.90
C ASP A 773 2.98 -8.38 -14.09
N ILE A 774 1.94 -7.54 -13.94
CA ILE A 774 1.03 -7.16 -15.00
C ILE A 774 1.77 -6.38 -16.07
N GLU A 775 2.63 -5.43 -15.67
CA GLU A 775 3.51 -4.71 -16.58
C GLU A 775 4.52 -5.63 -17.29
N LEU A 776 5.11 -6.59 -16.58
CA LEU A 776 6.01 -7.58 -17.19
C LEU A 776 5.31 -8.37 -18.28
N GLY A 777 4.06 -8.79 -18.02
CA GLY A 777 3.20 -9.43 -19.01
C GLY A 777 2.99 -8.57 -20.27
N TYR A 778 2.70 -7.27 -20.10
CA TYR A 778 2.52 -6.36 -21.23
C TYR A 778 3.82 -6.15 -22.04
N ARG A 779 4.97 -5.98 -21.38
CA ARG A 779 6.26 -5.81 -22.07
C ARG A 779 6.70 -7.08 -22.82
N ILE A 780 6.53 -8.26 -22.22
CA ILE A 780 6.79 -9.55 -22.88
C ILE A 780 5.85 -9.75 -24.08
N ALA A 781 4.56 -9.51 -23.91
CA ALA A 781 3.58 -9.64 -24.99
C ALA A 781 3.87 -8.69 -26.17
N HIS A 782 4.29 -7.45 -25.88
CA HIS A 782 4.73 -6.49 -26.88
C HIS A 782 5.99 -6.95 -27.63
N ALA A 783 7.03 -7.40 -26.92
CA ALA A 783 8.27 -7.89 -27.54
C ALA A 783 8.07 -9.14 -28.41
N LEU A 784 7.03 -9.95 -28.12
CA LEU A 784 6.64 -11.11 -28.93
C LEU A 784 5.72 -10.76 -30.11
N ASP A 785 5.23 -9.52 -30.22
CA ASP A 785 4.00 -9.13 -30.93
C ASP A 785 2.84 -10.13 -30.79
N LYS A 786 2.56 -10.52 -29.54
CA LYS A 786 1.43 -11.37 -29.15
C LYS A 786 0.42 -10.56 -28.35
N LYS A 787 -0.87 -10.70 -28.63
CA LYS A 787 -1.92 -10.12 -27.78
C LYS A 787 -1.85 -10.76 -26.39
N LEU A 788 -1.77 -9.96 -25.32
CA LEU A 788 -1.81 -10.47 -23.95
C LEU A 788 -3.24 -10.84 -23.53
N GLU A 789 -3.42 -12.01 -22.93
CA GLU A 789 -4.64 -12.41 -22.21
C GLU A 789 -4.28 -12.84 -20.78
N ILE A 790 -4.60 -12.00 -19.80
CA ILE A 790 -4.26 -12.22 -18.38
C ILE A 790 -5.42 -12.91 -17.65
N THR A 791 -5.11 -13.92 -16.84
CA THR A 791 -6.06 -14.70 -16.04
C THR A 791 -5.70 -14.63 -14.55
N ASP A 792 -6.57 -14.02 -13.74
CA ASP A 792 -6.42 -13.89 -12.28
C ASP A 792 -6.91 -15.16 -11.54
N MET A 793 -5.99 -15.93 -10.96
CA MET A 793 -6.25 -17.20 -10.26
C MET A 793 -5.49 -17.29 -8.92
N THR A 794 -5.68 -18.38 -8.17
CA THR A 794 -4.91 -18.67 -6.95
C THR A 794 -3.56 -19.32 -7.29
N PHE A 795 -2.58 -19.22 -6.39
CA PHE A 795 -1.26 -19.87 -6.53
C PHE A 795 -1.37 -21.38 -6.78
N GLU A 796 -2.23 -22.06 -6.00
CA GLU A 796 -2.52 -23.51 -6.13
C GLU A 796 -3.08 -23.90 -7.51
N ALA A 797 -3.65 -22.96 -8.27
CA ALA A 797 -4.24 -23.19 -9.59
C ALA A 797 -3.25 -22.94 -10.75
N MET A 798 -2.10 -22.32 -10.50
CA MET A 798 -1.18 -21.82 -11.52
C MET A 798 -0.41 -22.93 -12.25
N ILE A 799 0.13 -23.91 -11.51
CA ILE A 799 0.87 -25.04 -12.09
C ILE A 799 -0.06 -25.93 -12.94
N PRO A 800 -1.27 -26.32 -12.49
CA PRO A 800 -2.27 -26.96 -13.34
C PRO A 800 -2.65 -26.16 -14.60
N ALA A 801 -2.64 -24.82 -14.52
CA ALA A 801 -2.89 -23.96 -15.68
C ALA A 801 -1.76 -24.02 -16.74
N LEU A 802 -0.51 -24.17 -16.31
CA LEU A 802 0.65 -24.36 -17.19
C LEU A 802 0.69 -25.77 -17.78
N GLU A 803 0.55 -26.82 -16.95
CA GLU A 803 0.53 -28.22 -17.39
C GLU A 803 -0.57 -28.46 -18.43
N SER A 804 -1.76 -27.88 -18.22
CA SER A 804 -2.88 -27.93 -19.17
C SER A 804 -2.62 -27.13 -20.45
N GLY A 805 -1.85 -26.03 -20.39
CA GLY A 805 -1.71 -25.07 -21.48
C GLY A 805 -2.87 -24.08 -21.58
N ARG A 806 -3.63 -23.90 -20.50
CA ARG A 806 -4.57 -22.77 -20.36
C ARG A 806 -3.84 -21.44 -20.23
N ILE A 807 -2.65 -21.44 -19.62
CA ILE A 807 -1.69 -20.34 -19.68
C ILE A 807 -0.37 -20.86 -20.25
N ASP A 808 0.36 -19.99 -20.96
CA ASP A 808 1.66 -20.30 -21.55
C ASP A 808 2.78 -19.99 -20.55
N ILE A 809 2.56 -18.92 -19.75
CA ILE A 809 3.45 -18.42 -18.69
C ILE A 809 2.65 -18.01 -17.45
N ALA A 810 3.31 -17.95 -16.29
CA ALA A 810 2.76 -17.35 -15.07
C ALA A 810 3.66 -16.22 -14.54
N ILE A 811 3.05 -15.10 -14.14
CA ILE A 811 3.76 -14.00 -13.46
C ILE A 811 2.91 -13.58 -12.25
N ALA A 812 3.34 -14.02 -11.08
CA ALA A 812 2.76 -13.75 -9.77
C ALA A 812 3.81 -13.99 -8.68
N ASN A 813 4.93 -13.24 -8.71
CA ASN A 813 6.03 -13.38 -7.76
C ASN A 813 6.47 -14.86 -7.54
N TYR A 814 6.66 -15.62 -8.62
CA TYR A 814 7.10 -17.01 -8.56
C TYR A 814 8.62 -17.12 -8.47
N TYR A 815 9.09 -17.97 -7.57
CA TYR A 815 10.52 -18.12 -7.30
C TYR A 815 11.07 -19.39 -7.92
N LEU A 816 12.36 -19.43 -8.20
CA LEU A 816 13.05 -20.59 -8.74
C LEU A 816 13.16 -21.71 -7.69
N ILE A 817 12.17 -22.59 -7.60
CA ILE A 817 12.19 -23.78 -6.74
C ILE A 817 12.70 -24.98 -7.55
N GLU A 818 13.89 -25.50 -7.22
CA GLU A 818 14.47 -26.69 -7.87
C GLU A 818 13.55 -27.91 -7.81
N ASP A 819 12.86 -28.09 -6.68
CA ASP A 819 11.93 -29.19 -6.43
C ASP A 819 10.71 -29.18 -7.40
N GLU A 820 10.35 -28.02 -7.99
CA GLU A 820 9.24 -27.89 -8.96
C GLU A 820 9.65 -28.13 -10.42
N ALA A 821 10.96 -28.21 -10.73
CA ALA A 821 11.48 -28.50 -12.07
C ALA A 821 11.05 -29.88 -12.61
N ALA A 822 10.45 -30.73 -11.76
CA ALA A 822 9.76 -31.94 -12.15
C ALA A 822 8.50 -31.69 -13.01
N GLN A 823 7.77 -30.59 -12.77
CA GLN A 823 6.44 -30.30 -13.35
C GLN A 823 6.46 -29.14 -14.35
N ILE A 824 7.24 -28.09 -14.06
CA ILE A 824 7.34 -26.86 -14.86
C ILE A 824 8.78 -26.58 -15.32
N ASP A 825 8.92 -25.73 -16.34
CA ASP A 825 10.18 -25.09 -16.70
C ASP A 825 10.19 -23.67 -16.11
N PHE A 826 11.33 -23.16 -15.68
CA PHE A 826 11.49 -21.75 -15.29
C PHE A 826 12.30 -20.97 -16.34
N SER A 827 11.99 -19.68 -16.51
CA SER A 827 12.89 -18.73 -17.17
C SER A 827 14.17 -18.50 -16.36
N ILE A 828 15.11 -17.75 -16.91
CA ILE A 828 16.11 -17.03 -16.09
C ILE A 828 15.38 -16.06 -15.14
N PRO A 829 15.95 -15.72 -13.97
CA PRO A 829 15.32 -14.77 -13.05
C PRO A 829 15.18 -13.38 -13.68
N TYR A 830 14.03 -12.72 -13.47
CA TYR A 830 13.79 -11.34 -13.89
C TYR A 830 13.96 -10.33 -12.76
N MET A 831 13.91 -10.77 -11.50
CA MET A 831 14.21 -9.93 -10.33
C MET A 831 14.68 -10.79 -9.14
N LYS A 832 15.15 -10.13 -8.08
CA LYS A 832 15.54 -10.76 -6.80
C LYS A 832 14.78 -10.11 -5.66
N THR A 833 14.45 -10.87 -4.62
CA THR A 833 13.86 -10.37 -3.38
C THR A 833 14.37 -11.16 -2.17
N GLU A 834 13.85 -10.84 -1.00
CA GLU A 834 14.15 -11.52 0.26
C GLU A 834 12.85 -12.06 0.86
N ILE A 835 12.86 -13.31 1.34
CA ILE A 835 11.78 -13.80 2.22
C ILE A 835 12.05 -13.21 3.61
N SER A 836 11.02 -12.69 4.27
CA SER A 836 11.15 -12.05 5.59
C SER A 836 9.96 -12.37 6.49
N ALA A 837 10.14 -12.22 7.79
CA ALA A 837 9.08 -12.35 8.77
C ALA A 837 8.59 -10.96 9.22
N MET A 838 7.27 -10.80 9.26
CA MET A 838 6.59 -9.70 9.94
C MET A 838 6.14 -10.17 11.34
N VAL A 839 6.45 -9.39 12.36
CA VAL A 839 6.13 -9.65 13.78
C VAL A 839 5.39 -8.46 14.40
N ARG A 840 4.76 -8.66 15.57
CA ARG A 840 4.27 -7.53 16.39
C ARG A 840 5.47 -6.74 16.95
N ARG A 841 5.37 -5.41 16.94
CA ARG A 841 6.28 -4.58 17.74
C ARG A 841 6.07 -4.89 19.22
N ASN A 842 7.14 -4.99 19.98
CA ASN A 842 7.05 -5.19 21.42
C ASN A 842 6.33 -4.00 22.10
N GLN A 843 5.66 -4.30 23.21
CA GLN A 843 5.05 -3.32 24.10
C GLN A 843 5.85 -3.29 25.40
N GLU A 844 6.96 -2.57 25.33
CA GLU A 844 7.66 -1.93 26.44
C GLU A 844 7.68 -0.42 26.11
#